data_AF-A0A428TIZ0-F1
#
_entry.id   AF-A0A428TIZ0-F1
#
_cell.length_a   1.000
_cell.length_b   1.000
_cell.length_c   1.000
_cell.angle_alpha   90.00
_cell.angle_beta   90.00
_cell.angle_gamma   90.00
#
_symmetry.space_group_name_H-M   'P 1'
#
loop_
_entity.id
_entity.type
_entity.pdbx_description
1 polymer ?
#
loop_
_entity_poly.entity_id
_entity_poly.type
_entity_poly.pdbx_seq_one_letter_code
_entity_poly.pdbx_strand_id
1 'polypeptide(L)'
;MNYAPIPDVFTARRLVEELWSENTVNGTVTKQNSPFGRVIENALTVLSRHLYDKETHFLLELIQNAEDNTYNHNVTPSLSFTYKPGSLRVDCNETGFTESNVRAICKIGESTKAGHGRSARYVGEKGIGFKSIFKITSESEFPEPIRPGYTSFYLRLSGDSNEDRIAHDIQHLDPTMLLFLRRLREINLNVMLIDGKMWTRTLRREDVWTPDGFTTYLHRGPTMSNYIIVKHFVSKLPEDKDRLGVVESEISLAFPPLHETSDGHTHAVYAFLPIRDYGFKVGHFTLSPSFELELIYGKFLLQGDFLLTANREDILDNAWNRALLEACADAFRSTGEPLKATVVYIYERIQADYMNNKKEIRKSFMQKPLIYTSLYSSESDPKMCWITGKECLEKNLDIVKEYESSTTLFRNVLGTGTNAIERRVQSLRAITEDTSLDDIVASFVEMDRLIQALGSQRFKAASEKLNKWFPVFPILKNWNDNEYDELAPLNPPFPPWFIADREHLRDSFCGSVNILAISPRDISSIQIFLEALDLQPRVLSTIVKVESHPLGKPKLHAPYTKSLRRKATFITALIPKQRDGRDTLVEGVFRVEVNIAAEIAQKYTFEYGGRSFSGAEGPGEVALSERSGRLQVFMTRENISATVPPPELGNQICDRYGIVNPSHRNLIHFALGEDSPRRLASTFAREGIHALDPPLGVSDNEFSALSRDEFLDTRATDGEDETQDGGKDKFESKFKYIPTKFLDEIDEEDRRLPLQYFKWSERILFRNTSCDPGTDYRTVLRQEPAHGQYAAEVLTSVFLQQELGSSYKPDDHWTSPQRYKAGYCKFPHPVASYATFTIANREASRKFSDVLAQRGFQDARSWAWANSDPAYHLDMAVSSGGPTSDFSWTSQQFERMRAFRTDRQQKVGWRLKDVHVLVRVSNVFTSPNLDLFVDSWRLFSSESSAVTITITITYNFSKLGPVRGLIKTIFLDRILQYAPQLDG
;
A
#
# COMPACT_ATOMS: atom_id res chain seq x y z
N MET A 1 -11.64 38.00 53.85
CA MET A 1 -11.73 39.47 53.92
C MET A 1 -13.17 39.85 53.60
N ASN A 2 -13.73 40.85 54.27
CA ASN A 2 -15.18 41.12 54.34
C ASN A 2 -15.88 41.16 52.97
N TYR A 3 -16.81 40.22 52.72
CA TYR A 3 -17.61 40.08 51.49
C TYR A 3 -19.04 40.61 51.64
N ALA A 4 -19.31 41.50 52.60
CA ALA A 4 -20.65 42.06 52.76
C ALA A 4 -20.88 43.18 51.72
N PRO A 5 -22.04 43.20 51.04
CA PRO A 5 -22.46 44.35 50.22
C PRO A 5 -22.47 45.63 51.05
N ILE A 6 -22.26 46.77 50.40
CA ILE A 6 -22.37 48.08 51.05
C ILE A 6 -23.83 48.25 51.51
N PRO A 7 -24.08 48.53 52.80
CA PRO A 7 -25.41 48.40 53.39
C PRO A 7 -26.38 49.52 52.99
N ASP A 8 -25.87 50.69 52.62
CA ASP A 8 -26.68 51.87 52.32
C ASP A 8 -25.96 52.89 51.41
N VAL A 9 -26.75 53.81 50.84
CA VAL A 9 -26.28 54.84 49.89
C VAL A 9 -25.33 55.85 50.55
N PHE A 10 -25.50 56.16 51.83
CA PHE A 10 -24.64 57.10 52.54
C PHE A 10 -23.22 56.53 52.69
N THR A 11 -23.12 55.25 53.09
CA THR A 11 -21.85 54.53 53.16
C THR A 11 -21.19 54.44 51.78
N ALA A 12 -21.95 54.18 50.71
CA ALA A 12 -21.43 54.16 49.34
C ALA A 12 -20.91 55.54 48.89
N ARG A 13 -21.65 56.63 49.17
CA ARG A 13 -21.23 58.00 48.84
C ARG A 13 -19.95 58.38 49.56
N ARG A 14 -19.86 58.09 50.87
CA ARG A 14 -18.65 58.37 51.65
C ARG A 14 -17.42 57.66 51.07
N LEU A 15 -17.55 56.39 50.68
CA LEU A 15 -16.47 55.64 50.04
C LEU A 15 -16.03 56.26 48.70
N VAL A 16 -16.98 56.73 47.88
CA VAL A 16 -16.65 57.41 46.61
C VAL A 16 -15.95 58.75 46.86
N GLU A 17 -16.40 59.52 47.85
CA GLU A 17 -15.76 60.77 48.26
C GLU A 17 -14.34 60.53 48.81
N GLU A 18 -14.15 59.50 49.63
CA GLU A 18 -12.85 59.04 50.12
C GLU A 18 -11.93 58.69 48.94
N LEU A 19 -12.37 57.84 48.01
CA LEU A 19 -11.62 57.49 46.80
C LEU A 19 -11.28 58.72 45.94
N TRP A 20 -12.19 59.67 45.84
CA TRP A 20 -11.96 60.90 45.09
C TRP A 20 -10.88 61.75 45.77
N SER A 21 -10.91 61.84 47.11
CA SER A 21 -9.89 62.54 47.90
C SER A 21 -8.52 61.83 47.92
N GLU A 22 -8.48 60.50 47.87
CA GLU A 22 -7.22 59.72 47.82
C GLU A 22 -6.50 59.89 46.48
N ASN A 23 -7.27 59.96 45.39
CA ASN A 23 -6.74 60.03 44.03
C ASN A 23 -6.59 61.46 43.50
N THR A 24 -6.95 62.47 44.31
CA THR A 24 -6.80 63.89 43.96
C THR A 24 -6.22 64.68 45.14
N VAL A 25 -5.21 65.52 44.94
CA VAL A 25 -4.77 66.43 46.02
C VAL A 25 -5.86 67.49 46.20
N ASN A 26 -6.71 67.38 47.23
CA ASN A 26 -7.81 68.31 47.52
C ASN A 26 -8.68 68.69 46.29
N GLY A 27 -8.97 67.74 45.38
CA GLY A 27 -9.77 68.00 44.18
C GLY A 27 -9.11 68.91 43.12
N THR A 28 -7.81 69.25 43.24
CA THR A 28 -7.14 70.19 42.30
C THR A 28 -6.41 69.51 41.14
N VAL A 29 -6.01 68.24 41.26
CA VAL A 29 -5.21 67.53 40.23
C VAL A 29 -6.08 67.02 39.05
N THR A 30 -7.41 67.07 39.16
CA THR A 30 -8.35 66.61 38.12
C THR A 30 -9.41 67.64 37.74
N LYS A 31 -9.18 68.95 37.91
CA LYS A 31 -9.98 69.92 37.14
C LYS A 31 -9.76 69.66 35.65
N GLN A 32 -10.81 69.70 34.83
CA GLN A 32 -10.79 69.45 33.37
C GLN A 32 -9.62 70.15 32.63
N ASN A 33 -9.09 71.24 33.19
CA ASN A 33 -7.99 72.02 32.61
C ASN A 33 -6.57 71.72 33.14
N SER A 34 -6.40 70.75 34.03
CA SER A 34 -5.06 70.35 34.50
C SER A 34 -4.36 69.47 33.45
N PRO A 35 -3.03 69.56 33.28
CA PRO A 35 -2.30 68.72 32.32
C PRO A 35 -2.49 67.22 32.57
N PHE A 36 -2.52 66.79 33.83
CA PHE A 36 -2.72 65.38 34.19
C PHE A 36 -4.17 64.92 34.01
N GLY A 37 -5.16 65.75 34.37
CA GLY A 37 -6.57 65.49 34.09
C GLY A 37 -6.85 65.32 32.60
N ARG A 38 -6.26 66.17 31.74
CA ARG A 38 -6.34 66.03 30.28
C ARG A 38 -5.70 64.76 29.76
N VAL A 39 -4.60 64.29 30.36
CA VAL A 39 -3.97 63.01 29.99
C VAL A 39 -4.89 61.83 30.32
N ILE A 40 -5.53 61.83 31.50
CA ILE A 40 -6.50 60.79 31.88
C ILE A 40 -7.75 60.84 31.00
N GLU A 41 -8.28 62.03 30.72
CA GLU A 41 -9.43 62.23 29.84
C GLU A 41 -9.14 61.78 28.41
N ASN A 42 -7.95 62.10 27.89
CA ASN A 42 -7.49 61.61 26.60
C ASN A 42 -7.31 60.07 26.61
N ALA A 43 -6.76 59.50 27.68
CA ALA A 43 -6.61 58.05 27.80
C ALA A 43 -7.97 57.34 27.86
N LEU A 44 -8.93 57.86 28.64
CA LEU A 44 -10.30 57.36 28.68
C LEU A 44 -11.01 57.52 27.35
N THR A 45 -10.81 58.64 26.67
CA THR A 45 -11.34 58.89 25.33
C THR A 45 -10.79 57.87 24.32
N VAL A 46 -9.49 57.61 24.34
CA VAL A 46 -8.86 56.64 23.43
C VAL A 46 -9.33 55.22 23.75
N LEU A 47 -9.37 54.85 25.03
CA LEU A 47 -9.84 53.54 25.47
C LEU A 47 -11.34 53.32 25.23
N SER A 48 -12.18 54.36 25.29
CA SER A 48 -13.62 54.23 25.06
C SER A 48 -13.99 54.31 23.58
N ARG A 49 -13.29 55.14 22.78
CA ARG A 49 -13.61 55.36 21.36
C ARG A 49 -12.94 54.36 20.40
N HIS A 50 -11.73 53.92 20.70
CA HIS A 50 -10.91 53.11 19.77
C HIS A 50 -10.76 51.65 20.20
N LEU A 51 -11.30 51.25 21.35
CA LEU A 51 -11.22 49.86 21.77
C LEU A 51 -12.27 49.00 21.08
N TYR A 52 -13.48 49.49 20.77
CA TYR A 52 -14.54 48.66 20.18
C TYR A 52 -15.05 49.25 18.85
N ASP A 53 -15.28 48.39 17.86
CA ASP A 53 -15.74 48.80 16.52
C ASP A 53 -17.20 49.28 16.55
N LYS A 54 -18.05 48.66 17.39
CA LYS A 54 -19.47 49.05 17.55
C LYS A 54 -19.68 50.00 18.72
N GLU A 55 -20.40 51.09 18.48
CA GLU A 55 -20.80 52.05 19.52
C GLU A 55 -21.72 51.43 20.59
N THR A 56 -22.45 50.37 20.25
CA THR A 56 -23.36 49.64 21.17
C THR A 56 -22.70 48.47 21.90
N HIS A 57 -21.38 48.27 21.76
CA HIS A 57 -20.66 47.16 22.42
C HIS A 57 -20.78 47.21 23.96
N PHE A 58 -20.97 48.40 24.55
CA PHE A 58 -21.16 48.56 25.98
C PHE A 58 -22.35 47.74 26.54
N LEU A 59 -23.36 47.42 25.71
CA LEU A 59 -24.49 46.56 26.10
C LEU A 59 -24.01 45.15 26.48
N LEU A 60 -23.08 44.58 25.70
CA LEU A 60 -22.50 43.26 25.98
C LEU A 60 -21.61 43.29 27.23
N GLU A 61 -20.86 44.38 27.46
CA GLU A 61 -20.07 44.55 28.68
C GLU A 61 -20.94 44.64 29.95
N LEU A 62 -22.11 45.27 29.86
CA LEU A 62 -23.08 45.32 30.96
C LEU A 62 -23.74 43.96 31.23
N ILE A 63 -24.06 43.20 30.17
CA ILE A 63 -24.54 41.81 30.30
C ILE A 63 -23.48 40.94 30.96
N GLN A 64 -22.23 41.09 30.57
CA GLN A 64 -21.12 40.37 31.16
C GLN A 64 -20.92 40.72 32.65
N ASN A 65 -21.03 42.00 33.01
CA ASN A 65 -20.96 42.40 34.40
C ASN A 65 -22.09 41.79 35.22
N ALA A 66 -23.31 41.71 34.66
CA ALA A 66 -24.41 40.99 35.30
C ALA A 66 -24.10 39.50 35.46
N GLU A 67 -23.60 38.83 34.43
CA GLU A 67 -23.20 37.41 34.51
C GLU A 67 -22.19 37.13 35.63
N ASP A 68 -21.25 38.05 35.87
CA ASP A 68 -20.23 37.89 36.91
C ASP A 68 -20.73 38.22 38.33
N ASN A 69 -21.91 38.83 38.47
CA ASN A 69 -22.44 39.24 39.76
C ASN A 69 -22.87 38.05 40.63
N THR A 70 -22.99 38.31 41.93
CA THR A 70 -23.51 37.33 42.89
C THR A 70 -24.99 37.54 43.09
N TYR A 71 -25.76 36.46 43.12
CA TYR A 71 -27.21 36.49 43.26
C TYR A 71 -27.63 35.64 44.46
N ASN A 72 -28.74 36.02 45.10
CA ASN A 72 -29.35 35.21 46.14
C ASN A 72 -29.89 33.89 45.55
N HIS A 73 -29.90 32.82 46.34
CA HIS A 73 -30.35 31.50 45.87
C HIS A 73 -31.83 31.43 45.49
N ASN A 74 -32.66 32.37 45.96
CA ASN A 74 -34.11 32.39 45.78
C ASN A 74 -34.58 33.35 44.67
N VAL A 75 -33.67 33.99 43.94
CA VAL A 75 -34.02 34.88 42.83
C VAL A 75 -33.60 34.27 41.51
N THR A 76 -34.37 34.54 40.45
CA THR A 76 -33.93 34.30 39.08
C THR A 76 -33.00 35.44 38.67
N PRO A 77 -31.72 35.19 38.36
CA PRO A 77 -30.78 36.25 37.96
C PRO A 77 -31.27 36.96 36.68
N SER A 78 -31.46 38.28 36.77
CA SER A 78 -32.05 39.09 35.71
C SER A 78 -31.36 40.43 35.51
N LEU A 79 -31.39 40.92 34.27
CA LEU A 79 -30.91 42.23 33.85
C LEU A 79 -32.00 42.94 33.05
N SER A 80 -32.22 44.23 33.30
CA SER A 80 -33.23 45.01 32.58
C SER A 80 -32.60 46.22 31.91
N PHE A 81 -32.79 46.37 30.60
CA PHE A 81 -32.47 47.58 29.84
C PHE A 81 -33.73 48.39 29.62
N THR A 82 -33.71 49.67 29.99
CA THR A 82 -34.83 50.60 29.80
C THR A 82 -34.34 51.85 29.11
N TYR A 83 -34.59 51.93 27.80
CA TYR A 83 -34.28 53.09 26.98
C TYR A 83 -35.48 54.05 26.93
N LYS A 84 -35.19 55.33 27.17
CA LYS A 84 -36.07 56.48 26.90
C LYS A 84 -35.23 57.52 26.14
N PRO A 85 -35.82 58.35 25.26
CA PRO A 85 -35.05 59.41 24.59
C PRO A 85 -34.18 60.21 25.58
N GLY A 86 -32.88 60.28 25.32
CA GLY A 86 -31.87 60.92 26.15
C GLY A 86 -31.34 60.11 27.34
N SER A 87 -31.83 58.89 27.60
CA SER A 87 -31.38 58.09 28.74
C SER A 87 -31.51 56.57 28.59
N LEU A 88 -30.57 55.85 29.19
CA LEU A 88 -30.60 54.39 29.32
C LEU A 88 -30.42 53.99 30.78
N ARG A 89 -31.43 53.33 31.35
CA ARG A 89 -31.39 52.74 32.69
C ARG A 89 -31.17 51.24 32.60
N VAL A 90 -30.27 50.72 33.44
CA VAL A 90 -29.90 49.31 33.50
C VAL A 90 -30.05 48.83 34.94
N ASP A 91 -30.91 47.85 35.19
CA ASP A 91 -31.19 47.32 36.54
C ASP A 91 -30.82 45.83 36.64
N CYS A 92 -30.05 45.44 37.65
CA CYS A 92 -29.67 44.05 37.92
C CYS A 92 -30.03 43.63 39.35
N ASN A 93 -30.71 42.49 39.53
CA ASN A 93 -31.20 42.00 40.83
C ASN A 93 -30.16 41.21 41.65
N GLU A 94 -28.91 41.65 41.57
CA GLU A 94 -27.78 41.04 42.29
C GLU A 94 -27.74 41.43 43.77
N THR A 95 -26.82 40.85 44.54
CA THR A 95 -26.70 41.09 45.99
C THR A 95 -26.22 42.49 46.38
N GLY A 96 -25.62 43.22 45.44
CA GLY A 96 -25.12 44.58 45.59
C GLY A 96 -23.59 44.65 45.61
N PHE A 97 -23.06 45.86 45.36
CA PHE A 97 -21.61 46.09 45.30
C PHE A 97 -20.97 46.02 46.69
N THR A 98 -19.84 45.33 46.76
CA THR A 98 -18.91 45.41 47.89
C THR A 98 -18.01 46.64 47.76
N GLU A 99 -17.33 47.03 48.85
CA GLU A 99 -16.31 48.08 48.82
C GLU A 99 -15.26 47.83 47.72
N SER A 100 -14.80 46.58 47.57
CA SER A 100 -13.84 46.20 46.53
C SER A 100 -14.39 46.47 45.12
N ASN A 101 -15.68 46.19 44.88
CA ASN A 101 -16.30 46.47 43.57
C ASN A 101 -16.31 47.97 43.27
N VAL A 102 -16.63 48.81 44.26
CA VAL A 102 -16.61 50.28 44.12
C VAL A 102 -15.19 50.79 43.87
N ARG A 103 -14.18 50.28 44.60
CA ARG A 103 -12.78 50.68 44.36
C ARG A 103 -12.30 50.29 42.96
N ALA A 104 -12.65 49.09 42.48
CA ALA A 104 -12.26 48.63 41.16
C ALA A 104 -12.95 49.40 40.03
N ILE A 105 -14.27 49.64 40.12
CA ILE A 105 -15.02 50.35 39.07
C ILE A 105 -14.58 51.80 38.92
N CYS A 106 -14.03 52.43 39.97
CA CYS A 106 -13.49 53.79 39.93
C CYS A 106 -12.10 53.91 39.29
N LYS A 107 -11.32 52.83 39.20
CA LYS A 107 -9.96 52.85 38.60
C LYS A 107 -9.97 52.42 37.14
N ILE A 108 -8.89 52.70 36.42
CA ILE A 108 -8.66 52.22 35.04
C ILE A 108 -7.68 51.04 35.14
N GLY A 109 -8.05 49.88 34.59
CA GLY A 109 -7.14 48.72 34.57
C GLY A 109 -7.20 47.82 35.81
N GLU A 110 -8.09 48.10 36.77
CA GLU A 110 -8.28 47.29 37.97
C GLU A 110 -9.61 46.52 37.91
N SER A 111 -9.61 45.28 38.38
CA SER A 111 -10.78 44.41 38.35
C SER A 111 -10.82 43.54 39.60
N THR A 112 -11.98 43.47 40.26
CA THR A 112 -12.21 42.53 41.38
C THR A 112 -12.25 41.07 40.94
N LYS A 113 -12.15 40.81 39.64
CA LYS A 113 -12.22 39.49 39.03
C LYS A 113 -10.84 38.84 38.88
N ALA A 114 -9.75 39.58 39.11
CA ALA A 114 -8.39 39.07 39.03
C ALA A 114 -8.06 38.09 40.19
N GLY A 115 -7.72 36.84 39.86
CA GLY A 115 -7.07 35.91 40.81
C GLY A 115 -7.97 35.05 41.70
N HIS A 116 -9.25 34.80 41.39
CA HIS A 116 -10.15 33.98 42.22
C HIS A 116 -10.66 32.68 41.55
N GLY A 117 -9.90 31.58 41.67
CA GLY A 117 -10.41 30.21 41.44
C GLY A 117 -10.84 29.86 40.01
N ARG A 118 -11.30 28.60 39.83
CA ARG A 118 -11.61 28.00 38.52
C ARG A 118 -12.63 28.79 37.70
N SER A 119 -13.48 29.62 38.32
CA SER A 119 -14.57 30.37 37.67
C SER A 119 -14.30 31.86 37.39
N ALA A 120 -13.23 32.47 37.91
CA ALA A 120 -13.00 33.92 37.73
C ALA A 120 -12.04 34.29 36.58
N ARG A 121 -11.50 33.30 35.84
CA ARG A 121 -10.54 33.56 34.75
C ARG A 121 -11.16 33.80 33.37
N TYR A 122 -12.48 33.83 33.30
CA TYR A 122 -13.22 33.64 32.05
C TYR A 122 -13.64 34.95 31.35
N VAL A 123 -12.87 36.04 31.50
CA VAL A 123 -13.03 37.40 30.90
C VAL A 123 -13.49 38.47 31.93
N GLY A 124 -12.93 39.69 31.84
CA GLY A 124 -13.20 40.80 32.79
C GLY A 124 -11.99 41.27 33.62
N GLU A 125 -10.85 40.56 33.55
CA GLU A 125 -9.66 40.81 34.39
C GLU A 125 -8.95 42.13 34.09
N LYS A 126 -9.06 42.63 32.86
CA LYS A 126 -8.36 43.85 32.42
C LYS A 126 -8.93 45.15 32.99
N GLY A 127 -10.14 45.16 33.56
CA GLY A 127 -10.70 46.37 34.20
C GLY A 127 -11.00 47.56 33.28
N ILE A 128 -11.14 47.33 31.97
CA ILE A 128 -11.36 48.39 30.96
C ILE A 128 -12.76 48.40 30.32
N GLY A 129 -13.47 47.26 30.32
CA GLY A 129 -14.71 47.10 29.54
C GLY A 129 -15.86 48.02 29.96
N PHE A 130 -16.04 48.22 31.28
CA PHE A 130 -17.04 49.16 31.80
C PHE A 130 -16.80 50.60 31.33
N LYS A 131 -15.55 51.00 31.04
CA LYS A 131 -15.21 52.36 30.61
C LYS A 131 -15.74 52.69 29.20
N SER A 132 -16.20 51.69 28.44
CA SER A 132 -16.86 51.90 27.14
C SER A 132 -18.13 52.77 27.24
N ILE A 133 -18.82 52.78 28.39
CA ILE A 133 -20.02 53.63 28.58
C ILE A 133 -19.73 55.12 28.42
N PHE A 134 -18.50 55.57 28.71
CA PHE A 134 -18.11 56.98 28.61
C PHE A 134 -18.10 57.49 27.16
N LYS A 135 -18.20 56.60 26.16
CA LYS A 135 -18.41 56.98 24.77
C LYS A 135 -19.79 57.60 24.53
N ILE A 136 -20.80 57.12 25.24
CA ILE A 136 -22.21 57.42 24.97
C ILE A 136 -22.88 58.26 26.05
N THR A 137 -22.22 58.46 27.20
CA THR A 137 -22.83 59.11 28.36
C THR A 137 -22.07 60.36 28.81
N SER A 138 -22.81 61.38 29.23
CA SER A 138 -22.29 62.57 29.89
C SER A 138 -22.56 62.55 31.40
N GLU A 139 -21.83 63.37 32.17
CA GLU A 139 -22.01 63.48 33.62
C GLU A 139 -23.47 63.87 33.96
N SER A 140 -24.10 63.12 34.87
CA SER A 140 -25.46 63.41 35.34
C SER A 140 -25.70 62.88 36.74
N GLU A 141 -26.45 63.64 37.55
CA GLU A 141 -27.07 63.11 38.77
C GLU A 141 -28.06 62.00 38.40
N PHE A 142 -28.14 60.95 39.23
CA PHE A 142 -29.10 59.86 39.05
C PHE A 142 -30.52 60.39 39.27
N PRO A 143 -31.33 60.62 38.23
CA PRO A 143 -32.54 61.43 38.33
C PRO A 143 -33.79 60.58 38.61
N GLU A 144 -33.64 59.27 38.65
CA GLU A 144 -34.72 58.30 38.80
C GLU A 144 -34.76 57.71 40.23
N PRO A 145 -35.91 57.24 40.72
CA PRO A 145 -35.97 56.59 42.02
C PRO A 145 -35.09 55.33 42.08
N ILE A 146 -34.39 55.17 43.21
CA ILE A 146 -33.65 53.96 43.54
C ILE A 146 -34.66 52.80 43.63
N ARG A 147 -34.33 51.67 43.00
CA ARG A 147 -35.14 50.46 43.05
C ARG A 147 -34.56 49.52 44.11
N PRO A 148 -35.23 49.30 45.25
CA PRO A 148 -34.72 48.41 46.29
C PRO A 148 -34.46 47.00 45.76
N GLY A 149 -33.33 46.41 46.13
CA GLY A 149 -32.92 45.07 45.68
C GLY A 149 -32.32 45.00 44.28
N TYR A 150 -31.99 46.16 43.68
CA TYR A 150 -31.32 46.23 42.38
C TYR A 150 -30.08 47.12 42.44
N THR A 151 -29.03 46.69 41.73
CA THR A 151 -27.93 47.57 41.32
C THR A 151 -28.34 48.23 40.01
N SER A 152 -28.35 49.57 40.00
CA SER A 152 -28.83 50.36 38.85
C SER A 152 -27.73 51.25 38.27
N PHE A 153 -27.56 51.22 36.96
CA PHE A 153 -26.83 52.23 36.21
C PHE A 153 -27.82 53.13 35.47
N TYR A 154 -27.60 54.44 35.56
CA TYR A 154 -28.32 55.42 34.76
C TYR A 154 -27.33 56.15 33.88
N LEU A 155 -27.50 56.02 32.56
CA LEU A 155 -26.65 56.62 31.56
C LEU A 155 -27.44 57.72 30.87
N ARG A 156 -27.09 58.98 31.11
CA ARG A 156 -27.61 60.10 30.33
C ARG A 156 -26.92 60.10 28.98
N LEU A 157 -27.67 59.88 27.91
CA LEU A 157 -27.10 59.78 26.57
C LEU A 157 -26.63 61.15 26.10
N SER A 158 -25.41 61.23 25.56
CA SER A 158 -24.85 62.47 25.02
C SER A 158 -25.49 62.81 23.67
N GLY A 159 -25.55 64.09 23.30
CA GLY A 159 -26.10 64.53 22.01
C GLY A 159 -25.40 63.95 20.77
N ASP A 160 -24.15 63.50 20.93
CA ASP A 160 -23.36 62.84 19.87
C ASP A 160 -23.63 61.33 19.76
N SER A 161 -24.44 60.74 20.66
CA SER A 161 -24.71 59.30 20.67
C SER A 161 -25.80 58.92 19.66
N ASN A 162 -25.63 57.78 18.99
CA ASN A 162 -26.63 57.27 18.06
C ASN A 162 -27.76 56.53 18.80
N GLU A 163 -28.69 57.29 19.37
CA GLU A 163 -29.80 56.74 20.17
C GLU A 163 -30.70 55.79 19.38
N ASP A 164 -30.94 56.07 18.09
CA ASP A 164 -31.70 55.17 17.20
C ASP A 164 -31.02 53.81 17.08
N ARG A 165 -29.69 53.79 16.96
CA ARG A 165 -28.91 52.55 16.92
C ARG A 165 -28.94 51.80 18.25
N ILE A 166 -28.87 52.52 19.38
CA ILE A 166 -28.98 51.93 20.73
C ILE A 166 -30.36 51.27 20.90
N ALA A 167 -31.44 51.99 20.59
CA ALA A 167 -32.80 51.48 20.66
C ALA A 167 -32.99 50.26 19.74
N HIS A 168 -32.49 50.35 18.50
CA HIS A 168 -32.51 49.25 17.54
C HIS A 168 -31.78 48.00 18.08
N ASP A 169 -30.55 48.15 18.58
CA ASP A 169 -29.73 47.02 19.03
C ASP A 169 -30.29 46.40 20.33
N ILE A 170 -30.94 47.18 21.21
CA ILE A 170 -31.71 46.65 22.34
C ILE A 170 -32.90 45.82 21.84
N GLN A 171 -33.65 46.31 20.85
CA GLN A 171 -34.82 45.58 20.31
C GLN A 171 -34.45 44.27 19.59
N HIS A 172 -33.27 44.26 18.96
CA HIS A 172 -32.76 43.15 18.15
C HIS A 172 -31.75 42.28 18.89
N LEU A 173 -31.64 42.44 20.22
CA LEU A 173 -30.77 41.60 21.03
C LEU A 173 -31.16 40.12 20.86
N ASP A 174 -30.17 39.29 20.54
CA ASP A 174 -30.35 37.89 20.18
C ASP A 174 -30.41 36.99 21.44
N PRO A 175 -31.48 36.21 21.68
CA PRO A 175 -31.58 35.33 22.85
C PRO A 175 -30.47 34.26 22.91
N THR A 176 -29.82 33.92 21.81
CA THR A 176 -28.72 32.93 21.76
C THR A 176 -27.53 33.30 22.64
N MET A 177 -27.37 34.57 23.02
CA MET A 177 -26.34 34.96 24.00
C MET A 177 -26.55 34.38 25.39
N LEU A 178 -27.77 34.01 25.77
CA LEU A 178 -28.05 33.38 27.07
C LEU A 178 -27.61 31.90 27.10
N LEU A 179 -27.41 31.28 25.94
CA LEU A 179 -27.20 29.83 25.77
C LEU A 179 -25.97 29.31 26.53
N PHE A 180 -24.95 30.15 26.68
CA PHE A 180 -23.69 29.78 27.32
C PHE A 180 -23.41 30.56 28.62
N LEU A 181 -24.32 31.44 29.05
CA LEU A 181 -24.21 32.12 30.34
C LEU A 181 -24.51 31.17 31.50
N ARG A 182 -23.72 31.26 32.57
CA ARG A 182 -23.79 30.36 33.71
C ARG A 182 -24.81 30.84 34.73
N ARG A 183 -24.88 32.14 35.00
CA ARG A 183 -25.72 32.73 36.07
C ARG A 183 -26.94 33.44 35.52
N LEU A 184 -26.78 34.37 34.58
CA LEU A 184 -27.87 35.19 34.07
C LEU A 184 -28.89 34.31 33.32
N ARG A 185 -30.17 34.48 33.66
CA ARG A 185 -31.27 33.67 33.09
C ARG A 185 -32.29 34.50 32.32
N GLU A 186 -32.47 35.76 32.69
CA GLU A 186 -33.48 36.63 32.07
C GLU A 186 -32.91 38.01 31.71
N ILE A 187 -33.24 38.51 30.51
CA ILE A 187 -32.97 39.89 30.08
C ILE A 187 -34.29 40.54 29.68
N ASN A 188 -34.66 41.61 30.37
CA ASN A 188 -35.84 42.41 30.07
C ASN A 188 -35.43 43.63 29.25
N LEU A 189 -36.08 43.81 28.10
CA LEU A 189 -35.80 44.87 27.13
C LEU A 189 -36.99 45.81 27.06
N ASN A 190 -36.80 47.06 27.44
CA ASN A 190 -37.84 48.08 27.42
C ASN A 190 -37.36 49.28 26.59
N VAL A 191 -38.09 49.65 25.55
CA VAL A 191 -37.73 50.74 24.62
C VAL A 191 -38.94 51.65 24.43
N MET A 192 -38.82 52.93 24.80
CA MET A 192 -39.84 53.92 24.51
C MET A 192 -39.82 54.26 23.01
N LEU A 193 -40.93 54.00 22.32
CA LEU A 193 -41.12 54.29 20.91
C LEU A 193 -41.46 55.78 20.69
N ILE A 194 -41.38 56.23 19.44
CA ILE A 194 -41.68 57.61 19.02
C ILE A 194 -43.11 58.01 19.38
N ASP A 195 -44.06 57.05 19.44
CA ASP A 195 -45.46 57.30 19.83
C ASP A 195 -45.68 57.38 21.35
N GLY A 196 -44.60 57.35 22.13
CA GLY A 196 -44.62 57.40 23.60
C GLY A 196 -44.96 56.08 24.28
N LYS A 197 -45.26 55.00 23.53
CA LYS A 197 -45.52 53.68 24.11
C LYS A 197 -44.23 52.96 24.45
N MET A 198 -44.28 52.15 25.50
CA MET A 198 -43.18 51.29 25.90
C MET A 198 -43.27 49.95 25.19
N TRP A 199 -42.33 49.69 24.28
CA TRP A 199 -42.11 48.36 23.74
C TRP A 199 -41.38 47.52 24.79
N THR A 200 -41.85 46.29 25.03
CA THR A 200 -41.25 45.39 26.01
C THR A 200 -41.01 44.00 25.42
N ARG A 201 -39.92 43.36 25.80
CA ARG A 201 -39.60 41.98 25.43
C ARG A 201 -38.72 41.34 26.50
N THR A 202 -39.05 40.11 26.89
CA THR A 202 -38.21 39.31 27.78
C THR A 202 -37.51 38.22 26.98
N LEU A 203 -36.18 38.15 27.14
CA LEU A 203 -35.36 37.02 26.70
C LEU A 203 -35.12 36.15 27.93
N ARG A 204 -35.36 34.84 27.83
CA ARG A 204 -35.22 33.93 28.96
C ARG A 204 -34.60 32.61 28.53
N ARG A 205 -33.77 32.05 29.41
CA ARG A 205 -33.24 30.69 29.30
C ARG A 205 -33.87 29.77 30.34
N GLU A 206 -34.26 28.59 29.91
CA GLU A 206 -34.71 27.49 30.75
C GLU A 206 -33.97 26.20 30.38
N ASP A 207 -33.43 25.49 31.37
CA ASP A 207 -32.68 24.26 31.14
C ASP A 207 -33.44 23.06 31.72
N VAL A 208 -33.67 22.03 30.90
CA VAL A 208 -34.41 20.82 31.27
C VAL A 208 -33.57 19.58 30.99
N TRP A 209 -33.57 18.65 31.94
CA TRP A 209 -32.94 17.34 31.76
C TRP A 209 -33.87 16.42 30.96
N THR A 210 -33.39 15.90 29.84
CA THR A 210 -34.11 14.95 28.98
C THR A 210 -33.33 13.64 28.87
N PRO A 211 -33.98 12.52 28.51
CA PRO A 211 -33.29 11.24 28.29
C PRO A 211 -32.15 11.32 27.26
N ASP A 212 -32.27 12.21 26.27
CA ASP A 212 -31.30 12.44 25.19
C ASP A 212 -30.21 13.49 25.54
N GLY A 213 -30.22 14.03 26.78
CA GLY A 213 -29.23 15.00 27.27
C GLY A 213 -29.81 16.28 27.87
N PHE A 214 -28.97 17.33 27.97
CA PHE A 214 -29.38 18.66 28.42
C PHE A 214 -30.05 19.44 27.29
N THR A 215 -31.34 19.75 27.43
CA THR A 215 -32.06 20.62 26.48
C THR A 215 -32.22 22.01 27.09
N THR A 216 -31.82 23.03 26.34
CA THR A 216 -31.95 24.44 26.73
C THR A 216 -33.01 25.11 25.86
N TYR A 217 -34.04 25.65 26.48
CA TYR A 217 -35.06 26.45 25.84
C TYR A 217 -34.71 27.93 25.95
N LEU A 218 -34.74 28.61 24.81
CA LEU A 218 -34.59 30.05 24.71
C LEU A 218 -35.92 30.67 24.32
N HIS A 219 -36.40 31.58 25.16
CA HIS A 219 -37.64 32.31 24.94
C HIS A 219 -37.32 33.73 24.46
N ARG A 220 -38.07 34.20 23.46
CA ARG A 220 -38.07 35.58 22.97
C ARG A 220 -39.49 36.10 23.01
N GLY A 221 -39.93 36.60 24.17
CA GLY A 221 -41.35 36.87 24.41
C GLY A 221 -42.16 35.56 24.29
N PRO A 222 -43.19 35.48 23.42
CA PRO A 222 -44.01 34.28 23.27
C PRO A 222 -43.36 33.17 22.43
N THR A 223 -42.32 33.47 21.65
CA THR A 223 -41.65 32.47 20.79
C THR A 223 -40.60 31.71 21.60
N MET A 224 -40.50 30.39 21.38
CA MET A 224 -39.57 29.51 22.09
C MET A 224 -38.79 28.67 21.08
N SER A 225 -37.47 28.63 21.23
CA SER A 225 -36.56 27.79 20.45
C SER A 225 -35.81 26.84 21.39
N ASN A 226 -35.78 25.54 21.08
CA ASN A 226 -35.09 24.54 21.89
C ASN A 226 -33.74 24.15 21.29
N TYR A 227 -32.71 24.10 22.13
CA TYR A 227 -31.35 23.78 21.77
C TYR A 227 -30.88 22.54 22.51
N ILE A 228 -30.26 21.61 21.80
CA ILE A 228 -29.54 20.48 22.42
C ILE A 228 -28.10 20.92 22.62
N ILE A 229 -27.61 20.90 23.85
CA ILE A 229 -26.23 21.28 24.17
C ILE A 229 -25.40 20.03 24.44
N VAL A 230 -24.36 19.83 23.63
CA VAL A 230 -23.34 18.80 23.83
C VAL A 230 -22.10 19.45 24.41
N LYS A 231 -21.62 18.91 25.53
CA LYS A 231 -20.42 19.38 26.23
C LYS A 231 -19.28 18.38 26.04
N HIS A 232 -18.10 18.89 25.73
CA HIS A 232 -16.89 18.11 25.57
C HIS A 232 -15.77 18.67 26.45
N PHE A 233 -15.19 17.83 27.30
CA PHE A 233 -14.10 18.22 28.17
C PHE A 233 -12.75 17.93 27.51
N VAL A 234 -11.95 18.98 27.36
CA VAL A 234 -10.58 18.94 26.86
C VAL A 234 -9.64 18.89 28.07
N SER A 235 -8.66 17.99 28.03
CA SER A 235 -7.61 17.88 29.04
C SER A 235 -6.23 18.10 28.43
N LYS A 236 -5.23 18.36 29.28
CA LYS A 236 -3.83 18.64 28.88
C LYS A 236 -3.69 19.92 28.04
N LEU A 237 -4.45 20.96 28.38
CA LEU A 237 -4.29 22.27 27.76
C LEU A 237 -2.92 22.87 28.10
N PRO A 238 -2.29 23.60 27.17
CA PRO A 238 -0.98 24.20 27.38
C PRO A 238 -1.05 25.28 28.46
N GLU A 239 0.06 25.49 29.17
CA GLU A 239 0.15 26.57 30.14
C GLU A 239 0.08 27.93 29.45
N ASP A 240 -0.73 28.84 29.99
CA ASP A 240 -0.80 30.22 29.57
C ASP A 240 -0.80 31.14 30.81
N LYS A 241 -0.15 32.31 30.68
CA LYS A 241 -0.04 33.32 31.73
C LYS A 241 -1.42 33.82 32.20
N ASP A 242 -2.41 33.83 31.31
CA ASP A 242 -3.78 34.28 31.58
C ASP A 242 -4.65 33.10 32.09
N ARG A 243 -4.07 31.88 32.20
CA ARG A 243 -4.74 30.63 32.63
C ARG A 243 -3.89 29.79 33.62
N LEU A 244 -3.12 30.42 34.50
CA LEU A 244 -2.18 29.75 35.42
C LEU A 244 -2.72 28.55 36.21
N GLY A 245 -2.28 27.33 35.88
CA GLY A 245 -2.71 26.10 36.55
C GLY A 245 -4.07 25.56 36.10
N VAL A 246 -4.63 26.05 34.99
CA VAL A 246 -5.75 25.38 34.30
C VAL A 246 -5.15 24.47 33.24
N VAL A 247 -5.49 23.19 33.31
CA VAL A 247 -5.06 22.16 32.34
C VAL A 247 -6.25 21.51 31.63
N GLU A 248 -7.48 21.94 31.93
CA GLU A 248 -8.72 21.39 31.41
C GLU A 248 -9.73 22.50 31.10
N SER A 249 -10.52 22.35 30.03
CA SER A 249 -11.59 23.28 29.65
C SER A 249 -12.75 22.56 28.96
N GLU A 250 -13.93 23.15 29.00
CA GLU A 250 -15.13 22.67 28.32
C GLU A 250 -15.30 23.39 26.96
N ILE A 251 -15.63 22.62 25.92
CA ILE A 251 -16.16 23.09 24.64
C ILE A 251 -17.63 22.66 24.58
N SER A 252 -18.52 23.59 24.25
CA SER A 252 -19.95 23.29 24.05
C SER A 252 -20.37 23.52 22.60
N LEU A 253 -21.13 22.56 22.07
CA LEU A 253 -21.80 22.65 20.78
C LEU A 253 -23.30 22.69 21.03
N ALA A 254 -23.98 23.73 20.56
CA ALA A 254 -25.42 23.84 20.72
C ALA A 254 -26.14 23.75 19.37
N PHE A 255 -27.09 22.83 19.26
CA PHE A 255 -27.83 22.53 18.04
C PHE A 255 -29.27 23.06 18.16
N PRO A 256 -29.75 23.93 17.26
CA PRO A 256 -31.14 24.41 17.24
C PRO A 256 -32.09 23.31 16.76
N PRO A 257 -33.41 23.51 16.88
CA PRO A 257 -34.39 22.48 16.56
C PRO A 257 -34.62 22.33 15.06
N LEU A 258 -35.00 21.10 14.66
CA LEU A 258 -35.14 20.65 13.28
C LEU A 258 -36.09 21.49 12.41
N HIS A 259 -37.08 22.18 13.00
CA HIS A 259 -38.16 22.85 12.27
C HIS A 259 -38.08 24.39 12.25
N GLU A 260 -37.06 25.01 12.85
CA GLU A 260 -36.83 26.47 12.80
C GLU A 260 -35.63 26.80 11.90
N THR A 261 -35.76 26.55 10.59
CA THR A 261 -34.69 26.87 9.63
C THR A 261 -35.14 27.59 8.36
N SER A 262 -35.98 28.60 8.52
CA SER A 262 -36.09 29.69 7.55
C SER A 262 -35.06 30.75 7.92
N ASP A 263 -34.04 30.90 7.06
CA ASP A 263 -33.17 32.07 6.85
C ASP A 263 -31.68 31.73 6.92
N GLY A 264 -30.99 32.03 5.82
CA GLY A 264 -29.57 31.76 5.53
C GLY A 264 -28.59 32.60 6.36
N HIS A 265 -28.87 32.78 7.65
CA HIS A 265 -28.03 33.54 8.57
C HIS A 265 -26.88 32.69 9.11
N THR A 266 -25.73 33.32 9.23
CA THR A 266 -24.53 32.81 9.91
C THR A 266 -24.65 33.01 11.43
N HIS A 267 -23.95 32.21 12.23
CA HIS A 267 -23.96 32.31 13.69
C HIS A 267 -22.60 32.74 14.24
N ALA A 268 -22.60 33.52 15.32
CA ALA A 268 -21.39 33.91 16.03
C ALA A 268 -20.72 32.73 16.74
N VAL A 269 -19.40 32.80 16.93
CA VAL A 269 -18.65 31.95 17.87
C VAL A 269 -18.68 32.62 19.24
N TYR A 270 -18.78 31.80 20.29
CA TYR A 270 -18.98 32.24 21.67
C TYR A 270 -17.76 31.98 22.55
N ALA A 271 -17.47 32.94 23.41
CA ALA A 271 -16.74 32.73 24.66
C ALA A 271 -17.63 33.30 25.78
N PHE A 272 -18.64 32.50 26.16
CA PHE A 272 -19.81 32.89 26.97
C PHE A 272 -20.73 33.90 26.29
N LEU A 273 -20.19 34.99 25.75
CA LEU A 273 -20.88 35.97 24.91
C LEU A 273 -20.43 35.85 23.44
N PRO A 274 -21.24 36.36 22.48
CA PRO A 274 -20.89 36.32 21.08
C PRO A 274 -19.67 37.20 20.80
N ILE A 275 -18.65 36.62 20.17
CA ILE A 275 -17.40 37.30 19.79
C ILE A 275 -17.58 37.96 18.43
N ARG A 276 -17.61 37.12 17.38
CA ARG A 276 -17.87 37.49 16.00
C ARG A 276 -18.38 36.30 15.22
N ASP A 277 -18.92 36.60 14.05
CA ASP A 277 -19.27 35.61 13.05
C ASP A 277 -18.04 35.25 12.20
N TYR A 278 -17.69 33.97 12.19
CA TYR A 278 -16.58 33.40 11.42
C TYR A 278 -17.04 32.78 10.08
N GLY A 279 -18.30 32.98 9.67
CA GLY A 279 -18.79 32.62 8.35
C GLY A 279 -19.39 31.22 8.23
N PHE A 280 -19.95 30.66 9.32
CA PHE A 280 -20.73 29.42 9.28
C PHE A 280 -22.07 29.63 8.53
N LYS A 281 -22.05 29.65 7.18
CA LYS A 281 -23.17 30.06 6.28
C LYS A 281 -24.22 28.97 6.00
N VAL A 282 -25.47 29.24 6.39
CA VAL A 282 -26.65 28.40 6.13
C VAL A 282 -27.23 28.67 4.72
N GLY A 283 -27.68 27.64 4.00
CA GLY A 283 -28.41 27.79 2.73
C GLY A 283 -29.39 26.65 2.46
N HIS A 284 -30.59 27.02 1.97
CA HIS A 284 -31.58 26.12 1.38
C HIS A 284 -31.07 25.68 -0.01
N PHE A 285 -31.09 24.38 -0.33
CA PHE A 285 -30.77 23.89 -1.67
C PHE A 285 -31.95 23.10 -2.24
N THR A 286 -32.68 23.70 -3.17
CA THR A 286 -33.78 23.04 -3.88
C THR A 286 -33.23 22.42 -5.17
N LEU A 287 -33.20 21.08 -5.26
CA LEU A 287 -32.69 20.37 -6.44
C LEU A 287 -33.68 20.32 -7.62
N SER A 288 -34.98 20.57 -7.42
CA SER A 288 -36.01 20.63 -8.48
C SER A 288 -37.38 21.06 -7.91
N PRO A 289 -38.30 21.67 -8.70
CA PRO A 289 -39.66 22.01 -8.26
C PRO A 289 -40.59 20.81 -7.96
N SER A 290 -40.15 19.58 -8.25
CA SER A 290 -40.98 18.37 -8.25
C SER A 290 -40.61 17.32 -7.19
N PHE A 291 -39.65 17.61 -6.31
CA PHE A 291 -39.31 16.77 -5.16
C PHE A 291 -38.99 17.65 -3.95
N GLU A 292 -39.96 17.77 -3.03
CA GLU A 292 -39.73 18.33 -1.70
C GLU A 292 -39.21 17.21 -0.78
N LEU A 293 -37.89 17.13 -0.64
CA LEU A 293 -37.26 16.50 0.52
C LEU A 293 -36.70 17.63 1.39
N GLU A 294 -37.28 17.81 2.59
CA GLU A 294 -36.73 18.67 3.63
C GLU A 294 -35.34 18.14 4.07
N LEU A 295 -34.29 18.65 3.45
CA LEU A 295 -32.91 18.41 3.87
C LEU A 295 -32.49 19.49 4.87
N ILE A 296 -32.56 19.15 6.16
CA ILE A 296 -32.19 20.01 7.28
C ILE A 296 -30.68 19.87 7.51
N TYR A 297 -29.90 20.89 7.10
CA TYR A 297 -28.46 20.95 7.37
C TYR A 297 -28.20 21.45 8.80
N GLY A 298 -27.44 20.68 9.59
CA GLY A 298 -27.20 20.95 11.01
C GLY A 298 -26.49 22.29 11.28
N LYS A 299 -27.27 23.23 11.81
CA LYS A 299 -26.82 24.45 12.48
C LYS A 299 -26.16 24.08 13.82
N PHE A 300 -24.99 24.61 14.16
CA PHE A 300 -24.50 24.52 15.54
C PHE A 300 -23.76 25.79 15.97
N LEU A 301 -23.92 26.16 17.23
CA LEU A 301 -23.19 27.26 17.87
C LEU A 301 -22.00 26.68 18.64
N LEU A 302 -20.83 27.27 18.47
CA LEU A 302 -19.59 26.84 19.15
C LEU A 302 -19.29 27.78 20.32
N GLN A 303 -19.11 27.21 21.50
CA GLN A 303 -18.58 27.89 22.68
C GLN A 303 -17.30 27.20 23.17
N GLY A 304 -16.28 28.00 23.50
CA GLY A 304 -15.06 27.54 24.15
C GLY A 304 -14.44 28.62 25.04
N ASP A 305 -13.48 28.25 25.89
CA ASP A 305 -12.70 29.20 26.70
C ASP A 305 -11.59 29.87 25.87
N PHE A 306 -11.97 30.56 24.80
CA PHE A 306 -11.02 31.22 23.93
C PHE A 306 -10.42 32.49 24.59
N LEU A 307 -9.09 32.64 24.50
CA LEU A 307 -8.40 33.88 24.82
C LEU A 307 -8.65 34.92 23.71
N LEU A 308 -9.16 36.08 24.07
CA LEU A 308 -9.60 37.11 23.12
C LEU A 308 -8.64 38.30 23.04
N THR A 309 -8.72 39.04 21.93
CA THR A 309 -8.08 40.35 21.78
C THR A 309 -8.56 41.34 22.86
N ALA A 310 -7.85 42.46 23.04
CA ALA A 310 -8.21 43.44 24.08
C ALA A 310 -9.64 44.00 23.93
N ASN A 311 -10.12 44.10 22.69
CA ASN A 311 -11.47 44.51 22.33
C ASN A 311 -12.52 43.39 22.37
N ARG A 312 -12.12 42.14 22.62
CA ARG A 312 -13.03 40.97 22.69
C ARG A 312 -13.81 40.65 21.42
N GLU A 313 -13.47 41.28 20.30
CA GLU A 313 -14.13 41.06 19.01
C GLU A 313 -13.41 39.98 18.17
N ASP A 314 -12.24 39.50 18.60
CA ASP A 314 -11.50 38.44 17.90
C ASP A 314 -10.79 37.46 18.86
N ILE A 315 -10.44 36.29 18.33
CA ILE A 315 -9.71 35.23 19.05
C ILE A 315 -8.20 35.41 18.81
N LEU A 316 -7.39 35.36 19.88
CA LEU A 316 -5.93 35.45 19.77
C LEU A 316 -5.35 34.17 19.17
N ASP A 317 -4.36 34.29 18.29
CA ASP A 317 -3.57 33.13 17.88
C ASP A 317 -2.50 32.81 18.94
N ASN A 318 -2.75 31.79 19.75
CA ASN A 318 -1.84 31.31 20.79
C ASN A 318 -1.96 29.79 20.97
N ALA A 319 -1.09 29.20 21.81
CA ALA A 319 -1.09 27.75 22.03
C ALA A 319 -2.41 27.25 22.64
N TRP A 320 -2.99 27.99 23.58
CA TRP A 320 -4.25 27.65 24.24
C TRP A 320 -5.42 27.55 23.27
N ASN A 321 -5.64 28.58 22.46
CA ASN A 321 -6.73 28.62 21.48
C ASN A 321 -6.55 27.61 20.36
N ARG A 322 -5.31 27.35 19.92
CA ARG A 322 -5.03 26.27 18.96
C ARG A 322 -5.38 24.91 19.54
N ALA A 323 -5.06 24.64 20.80
CA ALA A 323 -5.43 23.39 21.46
C ALA A 323 -6.97 23.24 21.59
N LEU A 324 -7.70 24.30 21.93
CA LEU A 324 -9.17 24.28 21.94
C LEU A 324 -9.76 24.08 20.54
N LEU A 325 -9.20 24.75 19.53
CA LEU A 325 -9.65 24.59 18.14
C LEU A 325 -9.43 23.15 17.64
N GLU A 326 -8.27 22.55 17.93
CA GLU A 326 -7.97 21.16 17.59
C GLU A 326 -8.93 20.18 18.27
N ALA A 327 -9.36 20.49 19.49
CA ALA A 327 -10.31 19.70 20.25
C ALA A 327 -11.77 19.90 19.81
N CYS A 328 -12.11 20.96 19.07
CA CYS A 328 -13.47 21.15 18.53
C CYS A 328 -13.88 20.00 17.59
N ALA A 329 -12.93 19.45 16.83
CA ALA A 329 -13.19 18.30 15.97
C ALA A 329 -13.52 17.04 16.79
N ASP A 330 -12.85 16.86 17.93
CA ASP A 330 -13.11 15.77 18.87
C ASP A 330 -14.45 15.95 19.59
N ALA A 331 -14.80 17.19 19.94
CA ALA A 331 -16.12 17.55 20.47
C ALA A 331 -17.24 17.18 19.49
N PHE A 332 -17.08 17.51 18.20
CA PHE A 332 -18.05 17.14 17.16
C PHE A 332 -18.18 15.62 17.02
N ARG A 333 -17.07 14.88 17.03
CA ARG A 333 -17.09 13.39 16.96
C ARG A 333 -17.79 12.76 18.17
N SER A 334 -17.66 13.35 19.35
CA SER A 334 -18.26 12.83 20.58
C SER A 334 -19.79 12.97 20.66
N THR A 335 -20.43 13.63 19.68
CA THR A 335 -21.90 13.84 19.63
C THR A 335 -22.73 12.58 19.34
N GLY A 336 -22.12 11.40 19.20
CA GLY A 336 -22.82 10.13 18.97
C GLY A 336 -22.95 9.80 17.47
N GLU A 337 -24.16 9.48 17.01
CA GLU A 337 -24.48 9.22 15.60
C GLU A 337 -25.03 10.50 14.94
N PRO A 338 -24.16 11.37 14.38
CA PRO A 338 -24.64 12.60 13.75
C PRO A 338 -25.50 12.28 12.53
N LEU A 339 -26.51 13.12 12.28
CA LEU A 339 -27.28 13.09 11.05
C LEU A 339 -26.33 13.26 9.85
N LYS A 340 -26.39 12.33 8.89
CA LYS A 340 -25.52 12.33 7.70
C LYS A 340 -25.54 13.66 6.94
N ALA A 341 -26.71 14.31 6.84
CA ALA A 341 -26.86 15.61 6.20
C ALA A 341 -26.00 16.72 6.84
N THR A 342 -25.86 16.71 8.17
CA THR A 342 -24.98 17.64 8.90
C THR A 342 -23.52 17.43 8.52
N VAL A 343 -23.11 16.16 8.40
CA VAL A 343 -21.74 15.80 8.02
C VAL A 343 -21.44 16.20 6.57
N VAL A 344 -22.38 16.00 5.64
CA VAL A 344 -22.28 16.45 4.24
C VAL A 344 -22.02 17.96 4.18
N TYR A 345 -22.81 18.78 4.88
CA TYR A 345 -22.64 20.23 4.87
C TYR A 345 -21.28 20.68 5.41
N ILE A 346 -20.81 20.06 6.50
CA ILE A 346 -19.48 20.34 7.06
C ILE A 346 -18.40 20.04 6.03
N TYR A 347 -18.47 18.90 5.35
CA TYR A 347 -17.53 18.56 4.28
C TYR A 347 -17.60 19.57 3.12
N GLU A 348 -18.77 20.06 2.73
CA GLU A 348 -18.89 21.10 1.70
C GLU A 348 -18.25 22.43 2.12
N ARG A 349 -18.34 22.81 3.40
CA ARG A 349 -17.67 24.01 3.92
C ARG A 349 -16.15 23.84 3.96
N ILE A 350 -15.67 22.69 4.45
CA ILE A 350 -14.24 22.35 4.43
C ILE A 350 -13.73 22.31 2.98
N GLN A 351 -14.53 21.82 2.04
CA GLN A 351 -14.24 21.83 0.61
C GLN A 351 -14.06 23.24 0.06
N ALA A 352 -14.98 24.15 0.39
CA ALA A 352 -14.98 25.52 -0.11
C ALA A 352 -13.72 26.30 0.32
N ASP A 353 -13.20 26.01 1.51
CA ASP A 353 -11.99 26.65 2.05
C ASP A 353 -10.72 25.80 1.92
N TYR A 354 -10.82 24.66 1.22
CA TYR A 354 -9.75 23.68 1.12
C TYR A 354 -8.45 24.27 0.54
N MET A 355 -8.57 25.13 -0.48
CA MET A 355 -7.40 25.67 -1.18
C MET A 355 -6.54 26.56 -0.28
N ASN A 356 -7.15 27.27 0.67
CA ASN A 356 -6.44 28.17 1.58
C ASN A 356 -5.76 27.39 2.73
N ASN A 357 -6.30 26.22 3.08
CA ASN A 357 -5.91 25.45 4.28
C ASN A 357 -5.47 24.00 3.98
N LYS A 358 -5.04 23.74 2.74
CA LYS A 358 -4.75 22.41 2.18
C LYS A 358 -3.91 21.50 3.08
N LYS A 359 -2.81 22.02 3.64
CA LYS A 359 -1.84 21.22 4.42
C LYS A 359 -2.46 20.71 5.73
N GLU A 360 -3.17 21.59 6.45
CA GLU A 360 -3.72 21.26 7.76
C GLU A 360 -4.97 20.39 7.66
N ILE A 361 -5.84 20.67 6.67
CA ILE A 361 -7.03 19.85 6.40
C ILE A 361 -6.62 18.42 6.04
N ARG A 362 -5.66 18.26 5.11
CA ARG A 362 -5.19 16.92 4.72
C ARG A 362 -4.57 16.19 5.89
N LYS A 363 -3.69 16.83 6.67
CA LYS A 363 -3.06 16.23 7.85
C LYS A 363 -4.13 15.73 8.84
N SER A 364 -5.13 16.57 9.15
CA SER A 364 -6.20 16.26 10.09
C SER A 364 -7.04 15.06 9.64
N PHE A 365 -7.50 15.04 8.39
CA PHE A 365 -8.29 13.92 7.86
C PHE A 365 -7.50 12.61 7.80
N MET A 366 -6.19 12.66 7.59
CA MET A 366 -5.35 11.45 7.54
C MET A 366 -5.06 10.87 8.93
N GLN A 367 -4.95 11.72 9.96
CA GLN A 367 -4.52 11.32 11.31
C GLN A 367 -5.68 11.11 12.29
N LYS A 368 -6.78 11.85 12.12
CA LYS A 368 -7.96 11.78 13.00
C LYS A 368 -9.13 11.10 12.28
N PRO A 369 -10.01 10.38 13.00
CA PRO A 369 -11.16 9.71 12.42
C PRO A 369 -12.26 10.72 12.07
N LEU A 370 -12.07 11.44 10.96
CA LEU A 370 -12.91 12.55 10.51
C LEU A 370 -13.77 12.20 9.28
N ILE A 371 -13.73 10.95 8.82
CA ILE A 371 -14.56 10.45 7.71
C ILE A 371 -15.68 9.61 8.30
N TYR A 372 -16.92 10.08 8.22
CA TYR A 372 -18.08 9.33 8.67
C TYR A 372 -18.61 8.50 7.50
N THR A 373 -18.68 7.18 7.61
CA THR A 373 -19.11 6.32 6.49
C THR A 373 -19.74 5.03 7.00
N SER A 374 -20.70 4.52 6.22
CA SER A 374 -21.26 3.18 6.43
C SER A 374 -20.51 2.11 5.61
N LEU A 375 -19.68 2.51 4.64
CA LEU A 375 -18.92 1.63 3.74
C LEU A 375 -17.84 0.82 4.46
N TYR A 376 -17.53 1.16 5.71
CA TYR A 376 -16.52 0.46 6.49
C TYR A 376 -17.03 -0.85 7.12
N SER A 377 -18.34 -0.99 7.34
CA SER A 377 -18.91 -2.19 7.95
C SER A 377 -19.27 -3.24 6.88
N SER A 378 -18.95 -4.51 7.13
CA SER A 378 -19.23 -5.64 6.23
C SER A 378 -20.51 -6.41 6.58
N GLU A 379 -21.33 -5.87 7.49
CA GLU A 379 -22.52 -6.54 8.02
C GLU A 379 -23.78 -6.24 7.19
N SER A 380 -24.83 -7.06 7.37
CA SER A 380 -26.12 -6.96 6.67
C SER A 380 -26.92 -5.70 7.01
N ASP A 381 -26.55 -4.97 8.07
CA ASP A 381 -27.12 -3.67 8.45
C ASP A 381 -25.96 -2.65 8.61
N PRO A 382 -25.72 -1.77 7.62
CA PRO A 382 -24.50 -1.00 7.56
C PRO A 382 -24.52 0.16 8.56
N LYS A 383 -23.88 -0.03 9.71
CA LYS A 383 -23.76 0.99 10.75
C LYS A 383 -22.76 2.07 10.36
N MET A 384 -23.16 3.34 10.49
CA MET A 384 -22.27 4.47 10.29
C MET A 384 -21.17 4.52 11.35
N CYS A 385 -19.93 4.81 10.94
CA CYS A 385 -18.81 4.96 11.86
C CYS A 385 -17.81 6.01 11.39
N TRP A 386 -17.01 6.50 12.33
CA TRP A 386 -15.94 7.46 12.07
C TRP A 386 -14.62 6.72 11.80
N ILE A 387 -14.00 7.01 10.66
CA ILE A 387 -12.73 6.42 10.22
C ILE A 387 -11.74 7.52 9.79
N THR A 388 -10.46 7.16 9.77
CA THR A 388 -9.38 8.03 9.28
C THR A 388 -9.25 7.94 7.76
N GLY A 389 -8.62 8.95 7.15
CA GLY A 389 -8.22 8.93 5.75
C GLY A 389 -7.24 7.80 5.44
N LYS A 390 -6.40 7.39 6.41
CA LYS A 390 -5.51 6.22 6.28
C LYS A 390 -6.33 4.93 6.14
N GLU A 391 -7.25 4.67 7.06
CA GLU A 391 -8.12 3.48 7.03
C GLU A 391 -9.01 3.44 5.78
N CYS A 392 -9.49 4.61 5.34
CA CYS A 392 -10.24 4.74 4.09
C CYS A 392 -9.43 4.31 2.87
N LEU A 393 -8.13 4.67 2.80
CA LEU A 393 -7.24 4.30 1.71
C LEU A 393 -6.86 2.81 1.77
N GLU A 394 -6.58 2.29 2.97
CA GLU A 394 -6.24 0.87 3.19
C GLU A 394 -7.37 -0.07 2.75
N LYS A 395 -8.62 0.26 3.07
CA LYS A 395 -9.81 -0.52 2.68
C LYS A 395 -10.36 -0.18 1.30
N ASN A 396 -9.73 0.75 0.58
CA ASN A 396 -10.14 1.21 -0.75
C ASN A 396 -11.63 1.64 -0.82
N LEU A 397 -12.09 2.38 0.20
CA LEU A 397 -13.49 2.82 0.28
C LEU A 397 -13.76 4.00 -0.66
N ASP A 398 -14.85 3.91 -1.42
CA ASP A 398 -15.24 4.97 -2.37
C ASP A 398 -16.13 6.03 -1.71
N ILE A 399 -15.54 6.78 -0.79
CA ILE A 399 -16.22 7.86 -0.04
C ILE A 399 -16.85 8.91 -0.96
N VAL A 400 -16.31 9.08 -2.16
CA VAL A 400 -16.85 10.03 -3.17
C VAL A 400 -18.26 9.64 -3.61
N LYS A 401 -18.59 8.34 -3.68
CA LYS A 401 -19.96 7.89 -3.95
C LYS A 401 -20.93 8.19 -2.82
N GLU A 402 -20.44 8.19 -1.58
CA GLU A 402 -21.28 8.47 -0.43
C GLU A 402 -21.50 9.97 -0.20
N TYR A 403 -20.55 10.79 -0.64
CA TYR A 403 -20.53 12.25 -0.48
C TYR A 403 -20.29 12.98 -1.81
N GLU A 404 -21.20 12.80 -2.78
CA GLU A 404 -21.06 13.34 -4.13
C GLU A 404 -20.84 14.86 -4.18
N SER A 405 -21.48 15.62 -3.28
CA SER A 405 -21.32 17.09 -3.22
C SER A 405 -19.97 17.54 -2.65
N SER A 406 -19.29 16.69 -1.89
CA SER A 406 -17.97 16.94 -1.29
C SER A 406 -16.85 16.21 -2.04
N THR A 407 -17.10 15.90 -3.31
CA THR A 407 -16.16 15.21 -4.19
C THR A 407 -14.78 15.87 -4.17
N THR A 408 -14.68 17.17 -4.47
CA THR A 408 -13.41 17.91 -4.56
C THR A 408 -12.59 17.83 -3.27
N LEU A 409 -13.22 17.87 -2.10
CA LEU A 409 -12.58 17.72 -0.80
C LEU A 409 -11.96 16.33 -0.68
N PHE A 410 -12.76 15.27 -0.82
CA PHE A 410 -12.27 13.91 -0.70
C PHE A 410 -11.25 13.57 -1.77
N ARG A 411 -11.40 14.13 -2.98
CA ARG A 411 -10.39 14.04 -4.03
C ARG A 411 -9.07 14.65 -3.60
N ASN A 412 -9.10 15.83 -3.00
CA ASN A 412 -7.85 16.50 -2.64
C ASN A 412 -7.23 15.98 -1.32
N VAL A 413 -8.06 15.58 -0.35
CA VAL A 413 -7.67 15.02 0.95
C VAL A 413 -7.13 13.62 0.81
N LEU A 414 -7.87 12.73 0.14
CA LEU A 414 -7.45 11.35 -0.09
C LEU A 414 -6.48 11.24 -1.27
N GLY A 415 -6.30 12.34 -2.03
CA GLY A 415 -5.41 12.38 -3.18
C GLY A 415 -5.94 11.57 -4.36
N THR A 416 -7.25 11.59 -4.57
CA THR A 416 -7.88 11.03 -5.76
C THR A 416 -7.59 11.94 -6.95
N GLY A 417 -6.49 11.65 -7.63
CA GLY A 417 -6.56 11.77 -9.07
C GLY A 417 -7.72 10.95 -9.62
N THR A 418 -8.26 11.38 -10.75
CA THR A 418 -9.52 10.88 -11.34
C THR A 418 -9.47 9.42 -11.78
N ASN A 419 -8.34 8.74 -11.63
CA ASN A 419 -8.14 7.34 -11.97
C ASN A 419 -7.45 6.59 -10.80
N ALA A 420 -7.71 5.28 -10.69
CA ALA A 420 -7.12 4.45 -9.64
C ALA A 420 -5.58 4.47 -9.64
N ILE A 421 -4.97 4.73 -10.80
CA ILE A 421 -3.52 4.89 -10.95
C ILE A 421 -3.00 6.10 -10.17
N GLU A 422 -3.61 7.27 -10.29
CA GLU A 422 -3.16 8.49 -9.59
C GLU A 422 -3.34 8.39 -8.08
N ARG A 423 -4.41 7.74 -7.60
CA ARG A 423 -4.56 7.40 -6.18
C ARG A 423 -3.41 6.54 -5.68
N ARG A 424 -3.07 5.51 -6.45
CA ARG A 424 -1.98 4.60 -6.08
C ARG A 424 -0.61 5.30 -6.16
N VAL A 425 -0.37 6.14 -7.16
CA VAL A 425 0.84 6.99 -7.25
C VAL A 425 0.97 7.90 -6.03
N GLN A 426 -0.14 8.43 -5.51
CA GLN A 426 -0.12 9.21 -4.28
C GLN A 426 0.19 8.35 -3.04
N SER A 427 -0.28 7.09 -2.99
CA SER A 427 0.04 6.18 -1.88
C SER A 427 1.53 5.81 -1.82
N LEU A 428 2.22 5.74 -2.95
CA LEU A 428 3.69 5.53 -2.96
C LEU A 428 4.46 6.64 -2.25
N ARG A 429 3.87 7.84 -2.10
CA ARG A 429 4.49 8.94 -1.34
C ARG A 429 4.46 8.75 0.17
N ALA A 430 3.74 7.75 0.67
CA ALA A 430 3.73 7.39 2.09
C ALA A 430 4.89 6.46 2.47
N ILE A 431 5.65 5.94 1.49
CA ILE A 431 6.84 5.14 1.71
C ILE A 431 7.91 6.04 2.37
N THR A 432 8.44 5.59 3.49
CA THR A 432 9.51 6.21 4.28
C THR A 432 10.62 5.18 4.53
N GLU A 433 11.77 5.62 5.04
CA GLU A 433 12.90 4.73 5.39
C GLU A 433 12.53 3.63 6.42
N ASP A 434 11.47 3.85 7.21
CA ASP A 434 10.92 2.85 8.15
C ASP A 434 10.00 1.79 7.49
N THR A 435 9.70 1.91 6.19
CA THR A 435 8.81 0.96 5.50
C THR A 435 9.57 -0.31 5.14
N SER A 436 9.01 -1.49 5.43
CA SER A 436 9.64 -2.77 5.08
C SER A 436 9.73 -2.94 3.55
N LEU A 437 10.73 -3.68 3.09
CA LEU A 437 10.89 -4.03 1.68
C LEU A 437 9.68 -4.82 1.17
N ASP A 438 9.12 -5.72 1.98
CA ASP A 438 7.94 -6.50 1.62
C ASP A 438 6.72 -5.60 1.35
N ASP A 439 6.49 -4.57 2.18
CA ASP A 439 5.40 -3.62 1.98
C ASP A 439 5.61 -2.73 0.74
N ILE A 440 6.87 -2.37 0.46
CA ILE A 440 7.24 -1.62 -0.76
C ILE A 440 6.99 -2.48 -2.01
N VAL A 441 7.43 -3.74 -1.99
CA VAL A 441 7.23 -4.70 -3.09
C VAL A 441 5.74 -4.93 -3.32
N ALA A 442 4.96 -5.17 -2.26
CA ALA A 442 3.50 -5.31 -2.35
C ALA A 442 2.85 -4.06 -2.97
N SER A 443 3.36 -2.87 -2.61
CA SER A 443 2.88 -1.60 -3.15
C SER A 443 3.13 -1.46 -4.65
N PHE A 444 4.31 -1.86 -5.13
CA PHE A 444 4.66 -1.86 -6.55
C PHE A 444 3.89 -2.92 -7.34
N VAL A 445 3.70 -4.14 -6.79
CA VAL A 445 2.91 -5.21 -7.42
C VAL A 445 1.46 -4.77 -7.64
N GLU A 446 0.87 -4.09 -6.67
CA GLU A 446 -0.49 -3.59 -6.83
C GLU A 446 -0.56 -2.46 -7.87
N MET A 447 0.50 -1.64 -7.97
CA MET A 447 0.60 -0.64 -9.02
C MET A 447 0.71 -1.28 -10.41
N ASP A 448 1.52 -2.33 -10.55
CA ASP A 448 1.67 -3.12 -11.77
C ASP A 448 0.31 -3.65 -12.25
N ARG A 449 -0.46 -4.28 -11.35
CA ARG A 449 -1.83 -4.78 -11.63
C ARG A 449 -2.77 -3.66 -12.10
N LEU A 450 -2.69 -2.48 -11.49
CA LEU A 450 -3.51 -1.33 -11.89
C LEU A 450 -3.13 -0.80 -13.27
N ILE A 451 -1.83 -0.76 -13.60
CA ILE A 451 -1.35 -0.36 -14.93
C ILE A 451 -1.80 -1.39 -15.97
N GLN A 452 -1.71 -2.67 -15.66
CA GLN A 452 -2.19 -3.75 -16.51
C GLN A 452 -3.69 -3.64 -16.81
N ALA A 453 -4.50 -3.28 -15.81
CA ALA A 453 -5.95 -3.17 -15.96
C ALA A 453 -6.39 -1.89 -16.69
N LEU A 454 -5.68 -0.77 -16.52
CA LEU A 454 -6.15 0.57 -16.94
C LEU A 454 -5.32 1.21 -18.06
N GLY A 455 -4.19 0.61 -18.43
CA GLY A 455 -3.29 1.04 -19.51
C GLY A 455 -2.16 1.96 -19.05
N SER A 456 -0.97 1.76 -19.64
CA SER A 456 0.28 2.46 -19.32
C SER A 456 0.27 3.96 -19.63
N GLN A 457 -0.55 4.41 -20.58
CA GLN A 457 -0.59 5.82 -20.99
C GLN A 457 -1.18 6.75 -19.93
N ARG A 458 -2.15 6.25 -19.14
CA ARG A 458 -2.70 6.98 -17.98
C ARG A 458 -1.70 7.06 -16.85
N PHE A 459 -0.89 6.01 -16.67
CA PHE A 459 0.20 5.99 -15.71
C PHE A 459 1.30 6.97 -16.06
N LYS A 460 1.72 7.06 -17.33
CA LYS A 460 2.77 8.01 -17.75
C LYS A 460 2.43 9.45 -17.34
N ALA A 461 1.21 9.91 -17.61
CA ALA A 461 0.75 11.24 -17.19
C ALA A 461 0.73 11.44 -15.65
N ALA A 462 0.38 10.40 -14.88
CA ALA A 462 0.41 10.45 -13.42
C ALA A 462 1.86 10.42 -12.86
N SER A 463 2.74 9.68 -13.52
CA SER A 463 4.14 9.44 -13.11
C SER A 463 5.04 10.66 -13.29
N GLU A 464 4.66 11.64 -14.13
CA GLU A 464 5.36 12.93 -14.22
C GLU A 464 5.47 13.63 -12.85
N LYS A 465 4.52 13.36 -11.93
CA LYS A 465 4.51 13.88 -10.55
C LYS A 465 5.40 13.11 -9.57
N LEU A 466 5.87 11.91 -9.92
CA LEU A 466 6.93 11.17 -9.20
C LEU A 466 8.33 11.67 -9.60
N ASN A 467 8.43 12.28 -10.78
CA ASN A 467 9.67 12.36 -11.56
C ASN A 467 10.68 13.43 -11.10
N LYS A 468 10.40 14.21 -10.04
CA LYS A 468 11.31 15.31 -9.65
C LYS A 468 12.10 15.13 -8.35
N TRP A 469 11.55 14.67 -7.23
CA TRP A 469 12.35 14.65 -5.96
C TRP A 469 11.86 13.67 -4.87
N PHE A 470 11.04 12.65 -5.17
CA PHE A 470 10.49 11.76 -4.13
C PHE A 470 11.24 10.43 -4.05
N PRO A 471 11.95 10.14 -2.95
CA PRO A 471 12.66 8.88 -2.77
C PRO A 471 11.69 7.76 -2.40
N VAL A 472 11.46 6.83 -3.33
CA VAL A 472 10.52 5.70 -3.15
C VAL A 472 11.10 4.37 -3.57
N PHE A 473 12.26 4.35 -4.25
CA PHE A 473 12.88 3.13 -4.74
C PHE A 473 13.91 2.63 -3.72
N PRO A 474 13.76 1.43 -3.15
CA PRO A 474 14.69 0.89 -2.17
C PRO A 474 15.98 0.45 -2.87
N ILE A 475 17.10 1.02 -2.46
CA ILE A 475 18.42 0.82 -3.07
C ILE A 475 19.31 0.04 -2.11
N LEU A 476 20.02 -0.93 -2.66
CA LEU A 476 21.09 -1.68 -2.03
C LEU A 476 22.44 -1.24 -2.61
N LYS A 477 23.36 -0.85 -1.74
CA LYS A 477 24.72 -0.42 -2.05
C LYS A 477 25.72 -1.53 -1.76
N ASN A 478 25.55 -2.26 -0.66
CA ASN A 478 26.46 -3.32 -0.22
C ASN A 478 25.70 -4.57 0.22
N TRP A 479 26.43 -5.68 0.37
CA TRP A 479 25.92 -6.85 1.07
C TRP A 479 25.77 -6.54 2.56
N ASN A 480 24.52 -6.44 3.04
CA ASN A 480 24.22 -6.31 4.46
C ASN A 480 22.96 -7.09 4.84
N ASP A 481 22.76 -7.27 6.14
CA ASP A 481 21.57 -7.91 6.72
C ASP A 481 20.33 -7.00 6.69
N ASN A 482 20.47 -5.75 6.25
CA ASN A 482 19.35 -4.82 6.09
C ASN A 482 18.57 -5.15 4.81
N GLU A 483 17.26 -4.90 4.82
CA GLU A 483 16.42 -5.14 3.64
C GLU A 483 16.78 -4.20 2.48
N TYR A 484 17.17 -2.95 2.76
CA TYR A 484 17.74 -1.98 1.82
C TYR A 484 18.54 -0.89 2.56
N ASP A 485 19.40 -0.15 1.86
CA ASP A 485 20.28 0.89 2.44
C ASP A 485 19.65 2.28 2.46
N GLU A 486 18.95 2.66 1.39
CA GLU A 486 18.31 3.98 1.27
C GLU A 486 17.15 3.95 0.28
N LEU A 487 16.27 4.95 0.37
CA LEU A 487 15.30 5.24 -0.69
C LEU A 487 15.88 6.27 -1.66
N ALA A 488 15.87 5.96 -2.95
CA ALA A 488 16.29 6.88 -4.00
C ALA A 488 15.10 7.37 -4.82
N PRO A 489 15.17 8.61 -5.35
CA PRO A 489 14.22 9.08 -6.35
C PRO A 489 14.42 8.34 -7.67
N LEU A 490 13.47 8.48 -8.60
CA LEU A 490 13.55 7.87 -9.93
C LEU A 490 14.82 8.29 -10.69
N ASN A 491 15.21 9.56 -10.56
CA ASN A 491 16.36 10.16 -11.24
C ASN A 491 17.26 10.90 -10.23
N PRO A 492 18.09 10.20 -9.44
CA PRO A 492 18.96 10.85 -8.46
C PRO A 492 20.13 11.58 -9.16
N PRO A 493 20.60 12.70 -8.59
CA PRO A 493 21.84 13.33 -9.03
C PRO A 493 23.03 12.48 -8.59
N PHE A 494 23.49 11.57 -9.47
CA PHE A 494 24.67 10.68 -9.41
C PHE A 494 25.17 10.22 -8.00
N PRO A 495 25.29 8.91 -7.71
CA PRO A 495 25.26 7.78 -8.64
C PRO A 495 23.84 7.34 -9.02
N PRO A 496 23.60 6.91 -10.28
CA PRO A 496 22.35 6.27 -10.66
C PRO A 496 22.25 4.89 -9.98
N TRP A 497 21.02 4.39 -9.88
CA TRP A 497 20.76 3.01 -9.48
C TRP A 497 20.34 2.15 -10.67
N PHE A 498 20.60 0.85 -10.61
CA PHE A 498 20.37 -0.14 -11.67
C PHE A 498 19.46 -1.27 -11.20
N ILE A 499 18.89 -2.02 -12.13
CA ILE A 499 17.99 -3.14 -11.85
C ILE A 499 18.73 -4.44 -12.17
N ALA A 500 19.08 -5.20 -11.13
CA ALA A 500 19.68 -6.52 -11.27
C ALA A 500 18.57 -7.57 -11.42
N ASP A 501 18.17 -7.86 -12.66
CA ASP A 501 17.08 -8.78 -12.99
C ASP A 501 17.48 -10.27 -12.99
N ARG A 502 18.74 -10.57 -12.64
CA ARG A 502 19.27 -11.94 -12.54
C ARG A 502 20.18 -12.06 -11.33
N GLU A 503 20.10 -13.19 -10.63
CA GLU A 503 20.89 -13.46 -9.41
C GLU A 503 22.39 -13.26 -9.62
N HIS A 504 22.99 -13.87 -10.66
CA HIS A 504 24.43 -13.70 -10.94
C HIS A 504 24.84 -12.25 -11.25
N LEU A 505 23.94 -11.44 -11.84
CA LEU A 505 24.22 -10.02 -12.08
C LEU A 505 24.10 -9.21 -10.79
N ARG A 506 23.15 -9.55 -9.93
CA ARG A 506 23.07 -9.01 -8.57
C ARG A 506 24.35 -9.30 -7.82
N ASP A 507 24.79 -10.55 -7.84
CA ASP A 507 25.99 -10.98 -7.11
C ASP A 507 27.26 -10.28 -7.59
N SER A 508 27.42 -10.14 -8.91
CA SER A 508 28.59 -9.51 -9.52
C SER A 508 28.65 -7.99 -9.26
N PHE A 509 27.50 -7.29 -9.27
CA PHE A 509 27.46 -5.84 -9.22
C PHE A 509 27.09 -5.25 -7.85
N CYS A 510 26.60 -6.06 -6.90
CA CYS A 510 26.39 -5.63 -5.51
C CYS A 510 27.73 -5.17 -4.90
N GLY A 511 27.75 -4.02 -4.23
CA GLY A 511 28.98 -3.38 -3.74
C GLY A 511 29.75 -2.56 -4.80
N SER A 512 29.46 -2.75 -6.09
CA SER A 512 30.12 -2.03 -7.19
C SER A 512 29.25 -0.91 -7.78
N VAL A 513 27.94 -1.10 -7.80
CA VAL A 513 26.95 -0.09 -8.22
C VAL A 513 25.73 -0.14 -7.30
N ASN A 514 24.99 0.97 -7.25
CA ASN A 514 23.70 1.00 -6.56
C ASN A 514 22.69 0.14 -7.34
N ILE A 515 22.09 -0.85 -6.69
CA ILE A 515 21.07 -1.72 -7.30
C ILE A 515 19.74 -1.61 -6.57
N LEU A 516 18.64 -1.80 -7.27
CA LEU A 516 17.32 -1.92 -6.67
C LEU A 516 17.31 -3.13 -5.71
N ALA A 517 16.89 -2.94 -4.46
CA ALA A 517 16.94 -3.96 -3.41
C ALA A 517 15.98 -5.14 -3.64
N ILE A 518 14.99 -4.95 -4.53
CA ILE A 518 14.01 -5.96 -4.92
C ILE A 518 14.72 -7.16 -5.55
N SER A 519 14.36 -8.35 -5.10
CA SER A 519 14.96 -9.61 -5.57
C SER A 519 14.73 -9.83 -7.08
N PRO A 520 15.70 -10.43 -7.80
CA PRO A 520 15.49 -10.90 -9.16
C PRO A 520 14.21 -11.72 -9.36
N ARG A 521 13.79 -12.47 -8.32
CA ARG A 521 12.56 -13.27 -8.30
C ARG A 521 11.28 -12.41 -8.34
N ASP A 522 11.31 -11.24 -7.72
CA ASP A 522 10.15 -10.36 -7.57
C ASP A 522 10.09 -9.30 -8.68
N ILE A 523 11.18 -9.06 -9.41
CA ILE A 523 11.21 -8.08 -10.52
C ILE A 523 10.15 -8.39 -11.59
N SER A 524 9.89 -9.67 -11.90
CA SER A 524 8.83 -10.04 -12.87
C SER A 524 7.42 -9.66 -12.42
N SER A 525 7.19 -9.49 -11.12
CA SER A 525 5.87 -9.11 -10.57
C SER A 525 5.58 -7.61 -10.67
N ILE A 526 6.58 -6.80 -11.04
CA ILE A 526 6.51 -5.35 -11.17
C ILE A 526 7.00 -4.84 -12.55
N GLN A 527 7.10 -5.74 -13.53
CA GLN A 527 7.70 -5.45 -14.83
C GLN A 527 6.95 -4.37 -15.63
N ILE A 528 5.62 -4.39 -15.64
CA ILE A 528 4.79 -3.40 -16.34
C ILE A 528 4.96 -2.03 -15.69
N PHE A 529 5.08 -1.98 -14.37
CA PHE A 529 5.38 -0.75 -13.63
C PHE A 529 6.76 -0.18 -14.01
N LEU A 530 7.80 -1.02 -14.06
CA LEU A 530 9.16 -0.60 -14.47
C LEU A 530 9.21 -0.13 -15.93
N GLU A 531 8.51 -0.82 -16.83
CA GLU A 531 8.36 -0.42 -18.25
C GLU A 531 7.63 0.91 -18.39
N ALA A 532 6.56 1.12 -17.62
CA ALA A 532 5.79 2.35 -17.67
C ALA A 532 6.57 3.58 -17.16
N LEU A 533 7.62 3.36 -16.36
CA LEU A 533 8.59 4.37 -15.90
C LEU A 533 9.78 4.57 -16.85
N ASP A 534 9.82 3.88 -17.98
CA ASP A 534 10.90 3.94 -18.98
C ASP A 534 12.29 3.56 -18.40
N LEU A 535 12.32 2.60 -17.46
CA LEU A 535 13.55 2.17 -16.75
C LEU A 535 14.37 1.08 -17.47
N GLN A 536 13.96 0.64 -18.66
CA GLN A 536 14.64 -0.39 -19.43
C GLN A 536 16.15 -0.15 -19.66
N PRO A 537 16.63 1.09 -19.89
CA PRO A 537 18.06 1.37 -20.03
C PRO A 537 18.89 1.17 -18.75
N ARG A 538 18.27 0.81 -17.63
CA ARG A 538 18.92 0.54 -16.34
C ARG A 538 18.89 -0.94 -15.93
N VAL A 539 18.27 -1.80 -16.74
CA VAL A 539 18.20 -3.24 -16.49
C VAL A 539 19.53 -3.88 -16.88
N LEU A 540 20.20 -4.52 -15.93
CA LEU A 540 21.56 -5.02 -16.11
C LEU A 540 21.64 -6.07 -17.23
N SER A 541 20.68 -6.98 -17.35
CA SER A 541 20.71 -7.99 -18.44
C SER A 541 20.62 -7.40 -19.85
N THR A 542 20.16 -6.16 -19.98
CA THR A 542 20.03 -5.46 -21.27
C THR A 542 21.31 -4.68 -21.63
N ILE A 543 22.06 -4.21 -20.63
CA ILE A 543 23.21 -3.31 -20.83
C ILE A 543 24.58 -3.97 -20.62
N VAL A 544 24.62 -5.11 -19.91
CA VAL A 544 25.86 -5.81 -19.58
C VAL A 544 26.39 -6.60 -20.78
N LYS A 545 27.69 -6.42 -21.04
CA LYS A 545 28.52 -7.25 -21.89
C LYS A 545 29.21 -8.31 -21.03
N VAL A 546 29.14 -9.57 -21.49
CA VAL A 546 29.77 -10.72 -20.83
C VAL A 546 31.03 -11.11 -21.59
N GLU A 547 32.15 -11.18 -20.89
CA GLU A 547 33.41 -11.70 -21.41
C GLU A 547 33.77 -12.98 -20.63
N SER A 548 34.07 -14.06 -21.33
CA SER A 548 34.36 -15.36 -20.71
C SER A 548 35.77 -15.83 -21.09
N HIS A 549 36.52 -16.35 -20.13
CA HIS A 549 37.90 -16.76 -20.32
C HIS A 549 38.18 -18.08 -19.59
N PRO A 550 38.93 -19.01 -20.21
CA PRO A 550 39.34 -20.24 -19.54
C PRO A 550 40.48 -19.98 -18.54
N LEU A 551 40.39 -20.60 -17.37
CA LEU A 551 41.46 -20.66 -16.39
C LEU A 551 42.18 -22.02 -16.44
N GLY A 552 43.50 -21.98 -16.24
CA GLY A 552 44.37 -23.15 -16.34
C GLY A 552 44.85 -23.46 -17.76
N LYS A 553 45.46 -24.63 -17.95
CA LYS A 553 45.96 -25.10 -19.27
C LYS A 553 44.89 -25.92 -19.98
N PRO A 554 44.28 -25.43 -21.09
CA PRO A 554 43.22 -26.15 -21.77
C PRO A 554 43.72 -27.42 -22.46
N LYS A 555 42.92 -28.49 -22.45
CA LYS A 555 43.22 -29.77 -23.14
C LYS A 555 42.19 -30.06 -24.22
N LEU A 556 42.62 -30.33 -25.45
CA LEU A 556 41.74 -30.67 -26.57
C LEU A 556 40.89 -31.92 -26.27
N HIS A 557 39.59 -31.81 -26.51
CA HIS A 557 38.63 -32.90 -26.44
C HIS A 557 38.23 -33.35 -27.86
N ALA A 558 38.89 -34.40 -28.34
CA ALA A 558 38.76 -34.87 -29.72
C ALA A 558 37.34 -35.35 -30.10
N PRO A 559 36.59 -36.09 -29.26
CA PRO A 559 35.23 -36.56 -29.60
C PRO A 559 34.25 -35.43 -29.85
N TYR A 560 34.17 -34.48 -28.91
CA TYR A 560 33.27 -33.32 -29.02
C TYR A 560 33.68 -32.39 -30.19
N THR A 561 35.00 -32.22 -30.40
CA THR A 561 35.51 -31.51 -31.59
C THR A 561 35.03 -32.15 -32.88
N LYS A 562 35.10 -33.49 -33.00
CA LYS A 562 34.61 -34.22 -34.17
C LYS A 562 33.09 -34.06 -34.36
N SER A 563 32.33 -34.18 -33.28
CA SER A 563 30.86 -34.01 -33.28
C SER A 563 30.45 -32.62 -33.80
N LEU A 564 31.01 -31.53 -33.24
CA LEU A 564 30.68 -30.17 -33.69
C LEU A 564 31.07 -29.91 -35.14
N ARG A 565 32.22 -30.43 -35.59
CA ARG A 565 32.62 -30.33 -37.01
C ARG A 565 31.64 -31.05 -37.94
N ARG A 566 31.06 -32.18 -37.50
CA ARG A 566 30.03 -32.89 -38.27
C ARG A 566 28.69 -32.15 -38.31
N LYS A 567 28.39 -31.40 -37.25
CA LYS A 567 27.21 -30.51 -37.13
C LYS A 567 27.41 -29.15 -37.82
N ALA A 568 28.62 -28.84 -38.29
CA ALA A 568 28.97 -27.54 -38.87
C ALA A 568 28.11 -27.15 -40.09
N THR A 569 27.71 -28.09 -40.95
CA THR A 569 26.85 -27.79 -42.11
C THR A 569 25.47 -27.29 -41.69
N PHE A 570 24.91 -27.82 -40.59
CA PHE A 570 23.65 -27.36 -40.01
C PHE A 570 23.82 -25.99 -39.34
N ILE A 571 24.90 -25.80 -38.58
CA ILE A 571 25.19 -24.51 -37.90
C ILE A 571 25.41 -23.38 -38.93
N THR A 572 26.19 -23.65 -39.98
CA THR A 572 26.53 -22.66 -41.01
C THR A 572 25.37 -22.32 -41.94
N ALA A 573 24.39 -23.23 -42.10
CA ALA A 573 23.14 -22.97 -42.83
C ALA A 573 22.28 -21.89 -42.14
N LEU A 574 22.47 -21.68 -40.83
CA LEU A 574 21.71 -20.71 -40.03
C LEU A 574 22.36 -19.32 -39.95
N ILE A 575 23.60 -19.17 -40.43
CA ILE A 575 24.33 -17.89 -40.45
C ILE A 575 23.76 -16.98 -41.55
N PRO A 576 23.32 -15.74 -41.22
CA PRO A 576 22.75 -14.81 -42.21
C PRO A 576 23.67 -14.58 -43.40
N LYS A 577 23.10 -14.49 -44.60
CA LYS A 577 23.87 -14.28 -45.84
C LYS A 577 24.55 -12.90 -45.88
N GLN A 578 23.95 -11.90 -45.24
CA GLN A 578 24.41 -10.51 -45.19
C GLN A 578 25.42 -10.25 -44.05
N ARG A 579 25.92 -11.28 -43.38
CA ARG A 579 26.87 -11.12 -42.27
C ARG A 579 28.25 -10.73 -42.79
N ASP A 580 28.80 -9.63 -42.28
CA ASP A 580 30.18 -9.23 -42.58
C ASP A 580 31.16 -10.32 -42.14
N GLY A 581 32.12 -10.65 -43.01
CA GLY A 581 33.08 -11.73 -42.73
C GLY A 581 32.43 -13.12 -42.66
N ARG A 582 31.30 -13.36 -43.34
CA ARG A 582 30.62 -14.67 -43.31
C ARG A 582 31.54 -15.84 -43.66
N ASP A 583 32.40 -15.70 -44.66
CA ASP A 583 33.24 -16.81 -45.12
C ASP A 583 34.30 -17.20 -44.07
N THR A 584 34.91 -16.22 -43.39
CA THR A 584 35.86 -16.48 -42.29
C THR A 584 35.15 -17.10 -41.09
N LEU A 585 33.94 -16.63 -40.78
CA LEU A 585 33.08 -17.19 -39.74
C LEU A 585 32.71 -18.66 -40.04
N VAL A 586 32.29 -18.95 -41.26
CA VAL A 586 31.96 -20.31 -41.73
C VAL A 586 33.18 -21.22 -41.65
N GLU A 587 34.34 -20.77 -42.13
CA GLU A 587 35.60 -21.51 -42.04
C GLU A 587 35.97 -21.80 -40.57
N GLY A 588 35.74 -20.83 -39.67
CA GLY A 588 35.94 -20.98 -38.23
C GLY A 588 35.09 -22.09 -37.60
N VAL A 589 33.81 -22.25 -38.00
CA VAL A 589 32.94 -23.33 -37.51
C VAL A 589 33.44 -24.70 -37.98
N PHE A 590 33.86 -24.82 -39.25
CA PHE A 590 34.44 -26.07 -39.77
C PHE A 590 35.79 -26.41 -39.12
N ARG A 591 36.50 -25.41 -38.61
CA ARG A 591 37.78 -25.55 -37.89
C ARG A 591 37.64 -25.41 -36.37
N VAL A 592 36.47 -25.69 -35.82
CA VAL A 592 36.24 -25.64 -34.37
C VAL A 592 37.15 -26.62 -33.62
N GLU A 593 37.62 -26.22 -32.44
CA GLU A 593 38.36 -27.04 -31.46
C GLU A 593 37.72 -26.86 -30.10
N VAL A 594 37.31 -27.97 -29.49
CA VAL A 594 36.69 -27.98 -28.16
C VAL A 594 37.74 -28.42 -27.15
N ASN A 595 37.97 -27.62 -26.11
CA ASN A 595 38.97 -27.84 -25.09
C ASN A 595 38.33 -27.90 -23.70
N ILE A 596 38.84 -28.79 -22.85
CA ILE A 596 38.54 -28.85 -21.42
C ILE A 596 39.42 -27.82 -20.71
N ALA A 597 38.81 -26.88 -20.00
CA ALA A 597 39.47 -25.99 -19.05
C ALA A 597 39.22 -26.47 -17.60
N ALA A 598 40.07 -26.05 -16.66
CA ALA A 598 39.87 -26.36 -15.24
C ALA A 598 38.64 -25.61 -14.72
N GLU A 599 38.57 -24.31 -15.01
CA GLU A 599 37.47 -23.42 -14.67
C GLU A 599 37.23 -22.44 -15.83
N ILE A 600 36.03 -21.86 -15.89
CA ILE A 600 35.69 -20.77 -16.80
C ILE A 600 35.26 -19.59 -15.94
N ALA A 601 35.91 -18.44 -16.14
CA ALA A 601 35.57 -17.19 -15.45
C ALA A 601 34.81 -16.25 -16.39
N GLN A 602 33.74 -15.64 -15.87
CA GLN A 602 32.92 -14.64 -16.54
C GLN A 602 33.12 -13.28 -15.89
N LYS A 603 33.35 -12.28 -16.72
CA LYS A 603 33.44 -10.88 -16.33
C LYS A 603 32.31 -10.10 -16.96
N TYR A 604 31.65 -9.28 -16.14
CA TYR A 604 30.49 -8.48 -16.54
C TYR A 604 30.86 -7.01 -16.57
N THR A 605 30.65 -6.33 -17.69
CA THR A 605 30.98 -4.91 -17.87
C THR A 605 29.88 -4.17 -18.64
N PHE A 606 29.67 -2.88 -18.36
CA PHE A 606 28.75 -2.05 -19.14
C PHE A 606 29.17 -0.58 -19.16
N GLU A 607 28.62 0.19 -20.09
CA GLU A 607 28.81 1.64 -20.17
C GLU A 607 27.49 2.37 -19.93
N TYR A 608 27.51 3.39 -19.08
CA TYR A 608 26.35 4.22 -18.80
C TYR A 608 26.78 5.67 -18.53
N GLY A 609 26.15 6.62 -19.24
CA GLY A 609 26.44 8.05 -19.06
C GLY A 609 27.91 8.44 -19.32
N GLY A 610 28.59 7.73 -20.23
CA GLY A 610 30.01 7.97 -20.55
C GLY A 610 31.01 7.41 -19.53
N ARG A 611 30.57 6.58 -18.57
CA ARG A 611 31.44 5.86 -17.62
C ARG A 611 31.31 4.35 -17.83
N SER A 612 32.41 3.62 -17.66
CA SER A 612 32.42 2.16 -17.68
C SER A 612 32.34 1.60 -16.25
N PHE A 613 31.53 0.56 -16.08
CA PHE A 613 31.34 -0.17 -14.84
C PHE A 613 31.75 -1.64 -15.04
N SER A 614 32.36 -2.24 -14.02
CA SER A 614 32.79 -3.64 -14.01
C SER A 614 32.33 -4.29 -12.72
N GLY A 615 31.71 -5.45 -12.83
CA GLY A 615 31.36 -6.29 -11.67
C GLY A 615 32.50 -7.26 -11.31
N ALA A 616 32.30 -8.00 -10.22
CA ALA A 616 33.16 -9.09 -9.81
C ALA A 616 33.09 -10.28 -10.80
N GLU A 617 34.20 -10.99 -10.95
CA GLU A 617 34.25 -12.19 -11.78
C GLU A 617 33.47 -13.34 -11.14
N GLY A 618 32.68 -14.05 -11.95
CA GLY A 618 31.86 -15.19 -11.54
C GLY A 618 32.16 -16.46 -12.34
N PRO A 619 31.59 -17.61 -11.95
CA PRO A 619 31.75 -18.85 -12.69
C PRO A 619 30.95 -18.81 -14.01
N GLY A 620 31.56 -19.27 -15.11
CA GLY A 620 30.91 -19.47 -16.40
C GLY A 620 30.82 -20.94 -16.83
N GLU A 621 30.03 -21.23 -17.87
CA GLU A 621 29.94 -22.60 -18.41
C GLU A 621 30.80 -22.78 -19.67
N VAL A 622 30.92 -21.72 -20.49
CA VAL A 622 31.55 -21.76 -21.81
C VAL A 622 32.37 -20.50 -22.05
N ALA A 623 33.53 -20.62 -22.68
CA ALA A 623 34.22 -19.49 -23.28
C ALA A 623 34.52 -19.76 -24.76
N LEU A 624 34.25 -18.78 -25.62
CA LEU A 624 34.62 -18.83 -27.02
C LEU A 624 35.78 -17.88 -27.30
N SER A 625 36.83 -18.34 -27.98
CA SER A 625 37.88 -17.46 -28.53
C SER A 625 38.19 -17.80 -29.97
N GLU A 626 38.92 -16.93 -30.66
CA GLU A 626 39.41 -17.18 -32.00
C GLU A 626 40.93 -17.10 -32.00
N ARG A 627 41.58 -18.13 -32.55
CA ARG A 627 43.03 -18.15 -32.67
C ARG A 627 43.42 -18.76 -34.01
N SER A 628 44.14 -18.00 -34.81
CA SER A 628 44.67 -18.46 -36.12
C SER A 628 43.57 -19.01 -37.05
N GLY A 629 42.39 -18.38 -37.09
CA GLY A 629 41.25 -18.80 -37.91
C GLY A 629 40.56 -20.09 -37.45
N ARG A 630 40.78 -20.51 -36.19
CA ARG A 630 40.07 -21.62 -35.54
C ARG A 630 39.17 -21.09 -34.43
N LEU A 631 37.93 -21.55 -34.41
CA LEU A 631 37.02 -21.32 -33.28
C LEU A 631 37.45 -22.21 -32.11
N GLN A 632 37.91 -21.61 -31.02
CA GLN A 632 38.21 -22.32 -29.77
C GLN A 632 36.98 -22.26 -28.87
N VAL A 633 36.49 -23.43 -28.45
CA VAL A 633 35.43 -23.57 -27.44
C VAL A 633 36.07 -24.13 -26.19
N PHE A 634 35.89 -23.48 -25.05
CA PHE A 634 36.36 -23.96 -23.75
C PHE A 634 35.17 -24.29 -22.86
N MET A 635 35.20 -25.45 -22.23
CA MET A 635 34.20 -25.92 -21.28
C MET A 635 34.88 -26.67 -20.14
N THR A 636 34.22 -26.78 -18.98
CA THR A 636 34.71 -27.63 -17.88
C THR A 636 34.51 -29.12 -18.22
N ARG A 637 35.18 -30.00 -17.47
CA ARG A 637 34.97 -31.46 -17.62
C ARG A 637 33.52 -31.86 -17.38
N GLU A 638 32.86 -31.26 -16.39
CA GLU A 638 31.45 -31.49 -16.08
C GLU A 638 30.55 -31.14 -17.28
N ASN A 639 30.77 -29.98 -17.89
CA ASN A 639 29.98 -29.48 -19.02
C ASN A 639 30.19 -30.30 -20.31
N ILE A 640 31.39 -30.85 -20.51
CA ILE A 640 31.69 -31.73 -21.66
C ILE A 640 31.09 -33.12 -21.47
N SER A 641 31.09 -33.63 -20.23
CA SER A 641 30.50 -34.94 -19.90
C SER A 641 28.97 -34.88 -19.74
N ALA A 642 28.37 -33.69 -19.78
CA ALA A 642 26.93 -33.52 -19.72
C ALA A 642 26.26 -34.18 -20.94
N THR A 643 25.15 -34.87 -20.67
CA THR A 643 24.30 -35.48 -21.71
C THR A 643 23.80 -34.44 -22.70
N VAL A 644 23.58 -33.22 -22.23
CA VAL A 644 23.12 -32.07 -22.99
C VAL A 644 24.19 -30.97 -22.96
N PRO A 645 24.55 -30.39 -24.11
CA PRO A 645 25.44 -29.23 -24.17
C PRO A 645 24.93 -28.05 -23.32
N PRO A 646 25.83 -27.27 -22.69
CA PRO A 646 25.47 -26.04 -21.99
C PRO A 646 24.67 -25.09 -22.91
N PRO A 647 23.51 -24.56 -22.50
CA PRO A 647 22.75 -23.58 -23.30
C PRO A 647 23.59 -22.34 -23.63
N GLU A 648 24.55 -22.00 -22.76
CA GLU A 648 25.49 -20.92 -22.99
C GLU A 648 26.29 -21.10 -24.30
N LEU A 649 26.64 -22.35 -24.68
CA LEU A 649 27.34 -22.64 -25.94
C LEU A 649 26.51 -22.21 -27.15
N GLY A 650 25.22 -22.59 -27.17
CA GLY A 650 24.32 -22.24 -28.26
C GLY A 650 24.09 -20.73 -28.36
N ASN A 651 23.95 -20.05 -27.21
CA ASN A 651 23.76 -18.60 -27.17
C ASN A 651 25.01 -17.86 -27.68
N GLN A 652 26.20 -18.18 -27.17
CA GLN A 652 27.44 -17.53 -27.62
C GLN A 652 27.74 -17.79 -29.11
N ILE A 653 27.40 -18.98 -29.64
CA ILE A 653 27.45 -19.25 -31.09
C ILE A 653 26.47 -18.32 -31.82
N CYS A 654 25.20 -18.27 -31.43
CA CYS A 654 24.22 -17.42 -32.09
C CYS A 654 24.63 -15.94 -32.08
N ASP A 655 25.12 -15.43 -30.95
CA ASP A 655 25.53 -14.03 -30.79
C ASP A 655 26.77 -13.70 -31.63
N ARG A 656 27.80 -14.56 -31.60
CA ARG A 656 29.02 -14.40 -32.42
C ARG A 656 28.72 -14.38 -33.91
N TYR A 657 27.89 -15.32 -34.36
CA TYR A 657 27.58 -15.52 -35.78
C TYR A 657 26.42 -14.65 -36.29
N GLY A 658 25.83 -13.81 -35.44
CA GLY A 658 24.74 -12.91 -35.80
C GLY A 658 23.44 -13.64 -36.16
N ILE A 659 23.20 -14.83 -35.59
CA ILE A 659 21.97 -15.59 -35.79
C ILE A 659 20.89 -14.98 -34.91
N VAL A 660 20.10 -14.05 -35.46
CA VAL A 660 19.08 -13.30 -34.71
C VAL A 660 17.71 -14.00 -34.74
N ASN A 661 17.40 -14.75 -35.81
CA ASN A 661 16.10 -15.39 -35.98
C ASN A 661 15.82 -16.42 -34.85
N PRO A 662 14.71 -16.30 -34.10
CA PRO A 662 14.39 -17.19 -32.96
C PRO A 662 14.28 -18.68 -33.34
N SER A 663 13.66 -18.99 -34.49
CA SER A 663 13.56 -20.37 -34.99
C SER A 663 14.94 -20.92 -35.32
N HIS A 664 15.82 -20.12 -35.91
CA HIS A 664 17.21 -20.52 -36.17
C HIS A 664 18.01 -20.72 -34.88
N ARG A 665 17.81 -19.86 -33.87
CA ARG A 665 18.43 -20.04 -32.55
C ARG A 665 18.02 -21.36 -31.90
N ASN A 666 16.74 -21.72 -31.96
CA ASN A 666 16.24 -23.02 -31.48
C ASN A 666 16.84 -24.19 -32.28
N LEU A 667 17.02 -24.03 -33.59
CA LEU A 667 17.67 -25.03 -34.43
C LEU A 667 19.16 -25.22 -34.09
N ILE A 668 19.88 -24.16 -33.68
CA ILE A 668 21.26 -24.29 -33.16
C ILE A 668 21.27 -25.16 -31.90
N HIS A 669 20.41 -24.82 -30.93
CA HIS A 669 20.26 -25.55 -29.68
C HIS A 669 19.90 -27.03 -29.90
N PHE A 670 18.97 -27.29 -30.82
CA PHE A 670 18.64 -28.65 -31.26
C PHE A 670 19.84 -29.34 -31.92
N ALA A 671 20.54 -28.67 -32.83
CA ALA A 671 21.68 -29.24 -33.55
C ALA A 671 22.85 -29.59 -32.64
N LEU A 672 23.11 -28.79 -31.60
CA LEU A 672 24.17 -29.07 -30.63
C LEU A 672 23.87 -30.36 -29.85
N GLY A 673 22.61 -30.58 -29.44
CA GLY A 673 22.21 -31.74 -28.63
C GLY A 673 21.73 -32.98 -29.39
N GLU A 674 21.47 -32.90 -30.69
CA GLU A 674 20.97 -34.03 -31.49
C GLU A 674 22.10 -34.84 -32.11
N ASP A 675 22.09 -36.15 -31.88
CA ASP A 675 23.11 -37.07 -32.40
C ASP A 675 22.65 -37.79 -33.68
N SER A 676 21.36 -37.74 -34.03
CA SER A 676 20.86 -38.39 -35.24
C SER A 676 20.92 -37.46 -36.47
N PRO A 677 21.75 -37.76 -37.48
CA PRO A 677 21.80 -36.97 -38.71
C PRO A 677 20.46 -36.95 -39.46
N ARG A 678 19.67 -38.04 -39.37
CA ARG A 678 18.35 -38.12 -40.01
C ARG A 678 17.34 -37.17 -39.37
N ARG A 679 17.38 -37.02 -38.04
CA ARG A 679 16.50 -36.08 -37.32
C ARG A 679 16.93 -34.64 -37.52
N LEU A 680 18.24 -34.40 -37.61
CA LEU A 680 18.77 -33.10 -37.99
C LEU A 680 18.27 -32.67 -39.37
N ALA A 681 18.46 -33.52 -40.38
CA ALA A 681 18.01 -33.26 -41.74
C ALA A 681 16.48 -33.05 -41.82
N SER A 682 15.68 -33.93 -41.20
CA SER A 682 14.22 -33.84 -41.27
C SER A 682 13.66 -32.61 -40.54
N THR A 683 14.26 -32.22 -39.41
CA THR A 683 13.81 -31.05 -38.63
C THR A 683 14.17 -29.76 -39.35
N PHE A 684 15.39 -29.64 -39.89
CA PHE A 684 15.82 -28.47 -40.67
C PHE A 684 15.00 -28.32 -41.96
N ALA A 685 14.74 -29.43 -42.67
CA ALA A 685 13.92 -29.40 -43.88
C ALA A 685 12.47 -28.96 -43.59
N ARG A 686 11.90 -29.35 -42.44
CA ARG A 686 10.55 -28.94 -42.03
C ARG A 686 10.45 -27.44 -41.74
N GLU A 687 11.55 -26.82 -41.31
CA GLU A 687 11.67 -25.37 -41.15
C GLU A 687 12.08 -24.65 -42.45
N GLY A 688 12.11 -25.37 -43.59
CA GLY A 688 12.46 -24.81 -44.90
C GLY A 688 13.96 -24.56 -45.11
N ILE A 689 14.82 -25.15 -44.26
CA ILE A 689 16.27 -24.95 -44.30
C ILE A 689 16.94 -26.20 -44.87
N HIS A 690 17.47 -26.07 -46.08
CA HIS A 690 18.20 -27.14 -46.75
C HIS A 690 19.69 -27.07 -46.40
N ALA A 691 20.11 -27.81 -45.38
CA ALA A 691 21.52 -28.07 -45.12
C ALA A 691 22.05 -29.14 -46.10
N LEU A 692 23.34 -29.09 -46.45
CA LEU A 692 23.97 -30.13 -47.27
C LEU A 692 23.84 -31.49 -46.57
N ASP A 693 23.33 -32.49 -47.30
CA ASP A 693 23.18 -33.85 -46.78
C ASP A 693 24.53 -34.39 -46.25
N PRO A 694 24.55 -35.07 -45.09
CA PRO A 694 25.74 -35.76 -44.63
C PRO A 694 26.18 -36.77 -45.70
N PRO A 695 27.50 -36.95 -45.92
CA PRO A 695 28.00 -37.97 -46.85
C PRO A 695 27.39 -39.34 -46.55
N LEU A 696 26.95 -40.06 -47.59
CA LEU A 696 26.42 -41.42 -47.44
C LEU A 696 27.47 -42.33 -46.76
N GLY A 697 27.11 -42.99 -45.66
CA GLY A 697 27.97 -43.94 -44.93
C GLY A 697 28.44 -43.52 -43.52
N VAL A 698 27.96 -42.41 -42.98
CA VAL A 698 28.36 -41.91 -41.64
C VAL A 698 27.58 -42.62 -40.52
N SER A 699 28.29 -43.17 -39.55
CA SER A 699 27.72 -43.78 -38.33
C SER A 699 27.17 -42.72 -37.38
N ASP A 700 26.02 -42.99 -36.74
CA ASP A 700 25.41 -42.13 -35.71
C ASP A 700 26.39 -41.79 -34.57
N ASN A 701 27.36 -42.68 -34.28
CA ASN A 701 28.39 -42.45 -33.26
C ASN A 701 29.32 -41.26 -33.57
N GLU A 702 29.44 -40.81 -34.83
CA GLU A 702 30.30 -39.68 -35.19
C GLU A 702 29.67 -38.30 -34.94
N PHE A 703 28.35 -38.27 -34.75
CA PHE A 703 27.61 -37.06 -34.38
C PHE A 703 27.48 -36.91 -32.86
N SER A 704 27.74 -37.97 -32.08
CA SER A 704 27.73 -37.92 -30.63
C SER A 704 28.98 -37.28 -30.05
N ALA A 705 28.77 -36.38 -29.08
CA ALA A 705 29.83 -35.71 -28.37
C ALA A 705 30.47 -36.57 -27.26
N LEU A 706 29.77 -37.64 -26.83
CA LEU A 706 30.19 -38.56 -25.79
C LEU A 706 30.71 -39.85 -26.44
N SER A 707 32.00 -40.15 -26.26
CA SER A 707 32.54 -41.44 -26.71
C SER A 707 32.01 -42.56 -25.81
N ARG A 708 31.57 -43.68 -26.41
CA ARG A 708 31.12 -44.89 -25.67
C ARG A 708 32.21 -45.47 -24.74
N ASP A 709 33.46 -45.08 -24.94
CA ASP A 709 34.62 -45.62 -24.21
C ASP A 709 35.10 -44.75 -23.03
N GLU A 710 34.70 -43.47 -22.93
CA GLU A 710 35.21 -42.57 -21.86
C GLU A 710 34.58 -42.81 -20.48
N PHE A 711 33.47 -43.56 -20.40
CA PHE A 711 32.86 -43.95 -19.12
C PHE A 711 33.51 -45.17 -18.46
N LEU A 712 34.49 -45.81 -19.11
CA LEU A 712 35.20 -46.96 -18.57
C LEU A 712 36.60 -46.65 -18.03
N ASP A 713 37.11 -45.42 -18.21
CA ASP A 713 38.49 -45.10 -17.88
C ASP A 713 38.63 -43.82 -17.05
N THR A 714 38.16 -43.88 -15.80
CA THR A 714 38.63 -43.01 -14.71
C THR A 714 39.00 -43.85 -13.50
N ARG A 715 39.97 -44.75 -13.69
CA ARG A 715 40.91 -45.16 -12.64
C ARG A 715 42.34 -44.86 -13.12
N ALA A 716 42.72 -43.59 -13.04
CA ALA A 716 44.10 -43.16 -13.02
C ALA A 716 44.26 -42.38 -11.70
N THR A 717 44.71 -43.05 -10.64
CA THR A 717 46.10 -43.04 -10.14
C THR A 717 46.48 -41.69 -9.55
N ASP A 718 46.27 -41.57 -8.23
CA ASP A 718 47.21 -40.93 -7.31
C ASP A 718 47.27 -41.82 -6.07
N GLY A 719 48.49 -42.14 -5.65
CA GLY A 719 48.80 -43.23 -4.72
C GLY A 719 48.92 -42.82 -3.25
N GLU A 720 49.24 -43.86 -2.47
CA GLU A 720 49.61 -43.90 -1.04
C GLU A 720 48.42 -43.82 -0.05
N ASP A 721 48.20 -44.71 0.92
CA ASP A 721 48.87 -45.93 1.37
C ASP A 721 47.92 -46.66 2.37
N GLU A 722 48.08 -47.98 2.53
CA GLU A 722 47.63 -48.85 3.65
C GLU A 722 46.11 -48.96 3.99
N THR A 723 45.45 -50.11 4.22
CA THR A 723 45.79 -51.47 4.65
C THR A 723 44.77 -52.49 4.10
N GLN A 724 45.22 -53.73 3.91
CA GLN A 724 44.40 -54.92 3.68
C GLN A 724 43.38 -55.16 4.81
N ASP A 725 42.11 -55.36 4.46
CA ASP A 725 41.33 -56.44 5.09
C ASP A 725 40.31 -57.00 4.09
N GLY A 726 40.29 -58.32 3.97
CA GLY A 726 39.44 -59.06 3.05
C GLY A 726 38.07 -59.30 3.67
N GLY A 727 37.02 -58.77 3.05
CA GLY A 727 35.65 -59.00 3.51
C GLY A 727 34.61 -58.80 2.42
N LYS A 728 34.20 -59.91 1.80
CA LYS A 728 32.94 -60.14 1.06
C LYS A 728 32.19 -58.89 0.54
N ASP A 729 32.28 -58.66 -0.76
CA ASP A 729 31.41 -57.74 -1.52
C ASP A 729 29.92 -58.00 -1.24
N LYS A 730 29.35 -57.24 -0.30
CA LYS A 730 27.95 -56.86 -0.33
C LYS A 730 27.88 -55.57 -1.14
N PHE A 731 27.29 -55.65 -2.32
CA PHE A 731 26.83 -54.46 -3.05
C PHE A 731 25.75 -53.77 -2.20
N GLU A 732 26.17 -52.89 -1.30
CA GLU A 732 25.27 -51.97 -0.61
C GLU A 732 24.67 -51.01 -1.64
N SER A 733 23.37 -51.16 -1.83
CA SER A 733 22.48 -50.27 -2.58
C SER A 733 22.76 -48.80 -2.28
N LYS A 734 23.27 -48.06 -3.27
CA LYS A 734 23.44 -46.59 -3.22
C LYS A 734 22.11 -45.82 -3.39
N PHE A 735 20.95 -46.42 -3.11
CA PHE A 735 19.66 -45.73 -3.11
C PHE A 735 19.25 -45.39 -1.67
N LYS A 736 19.47 -44.15 -1.24
CA LYS A 736 19.11 -43.68 0.12
C LYS A 736 17.60 -43.66 0.40
N TYR A 737 16.74 -43.82 -0.61
CA TYR A 737 15.28 -43.62 -0.49
C TYR A 737 14.41 -44.74 -1.09
N ILE A 738 14.98 -45.80 -1.65
CA ILE A 738 14.22 -47.03 -1.94
C ILE A 738 14.48 -47.96 -0.75
N PRO A 739 13.48 -48.32 0.07
CA PRO A 739 13.71 -49.20 1.20
C PRO A 739 14.31 -50.53 0.69
N THR A 740 15.45 -50.94 1.22
CA THR A 740 16.22 -52.13 0.78
C THR A 740 15.37 -53.39 0.74
N LYS A 741 14.35 -53.48 1.61
CA LYS A 741 13.34 -54.56 1.63
C LYS A 741 12.55 -54.74 0.32
N PHE A 742 12.46 -53.75 -0.56
CA PHE A 742 11.71 -53.86 -1.82
C PHE A 742 12.51 -54.50 -2.97
N LEU A 743 13.84 -54.53 -2.86
CA LEU A 743 14.75 -55.08 -3.88
C LEU A 743 15.19 -56.53 -3.58
N ASP A 744 15.07 -56.99 -2.33
CA ASP A 744 15.58 -58.30 -1.89
C ASP A 744 14.62 -59.48 -2.13
N GLU A 745 13.38 -59.23 -2.56
CA GLU A 745 12.43 -60.28 -2.94
C GLU A 745 12.35 -60.38 -4.47
N ILE A 746 13.07 -61.34 -5.06
CA ILE A 746 12.87 -61.76 -6.45
C ILE A 746 11.46 -62.32 -6.54
N ASP A 747 10.58 -61.59 -7.22
CA ASP A 747 9.21 -62.00 -7.52
C ASP A 747 9.26 -63.13 -8.58
N GLU A 748 9.38 -64.39 -8.14
CA GLU A 748 9.40 -65.57 -9.02
C GLU A 748 8.09 -65.75 -9.82
N GLU A 749 7.03 -64.97 -9.51
CA GLU A 749 5.73 -65.04 -10.20
C GLU A 749 5.59 -64.11 -11.42
N ASP A 750 6.37 -63.03 -11.57
CA ASP A 750 6.26 -62.12 -12.73
C ASP A 750 7.16 -62.57 -13.89
N ARG A 751 6.70 -63.54 -14.68
CA ARG A 751 7.42 -64.13 -15.82
C ARG A 751 7.52 -63.23 -17.08
N ARG A 752 7.15 -61.95 -16.99
CA ARG A 752 6.95 -61.08 -18.17
C ARG A 752 8.13 -60.21 -18.61
N LEU A 753 9.35 -60.39 -18.07
CA LEU A 753 10.66 -60.07 -18.70
C LEU A 753 11.80 -60.28 -17.66
N PRO A 754 12.89 -61.01 -17.97
CA PRO A 754 14.04 -61.11 -17.07
C PRO A 754 14.88 -59.82 -17.11
N LEU A 755 14.82 -59.02 -16.03
CA LEU A 755 15.54 -57.75 -15.84
C LEU A 755 17.07 -57.87 -15.69
N GLN A 756 17.67 -59.05 -15.89
CA GLN A 756 19.11 -59.30 -15.70
C GLN A 756 20.02 -58.65 -16.78
N TYR A 757 19.48 -58.00 -17.81
CA TYR A 757 20.27 -57.59 -18.98
C TYR A 757 20.32 -56.08 -19.31
N PHE A 758 19.78 -55.19 -18.48
CA PHE A 758 19.80 -53.76 -18.80
C PHE A 758 21.02 -53.04 -18.23
N LYS A 759 21.83 -52.44 -19.11
CA LYS A 759 22.91 -51.53 -18.70
C LYS A 759 22.33 -50.21 -18.19
N TRP A 760 22.96 -49.64 -17.16
CA TRP A 760 22.51 -48.48 -16.36
C TRP A 760 22.37 -47.13 -17.09
N SER A 761 22.24 -47.11 -18.42
CA SER A 761 22.15 -45.91 -19.26
C SER A 761 21.16 -46.01 -20.41
N GLU A 762 20.33 -47.06 -20.46
CA GLU A 762 19.46 -47.35 -21.61
C GLU A 762 18.08 -46.69 -21.47
N ARG A 763 17.62 -46.04 -22.55
CA ARG A 763 16.27 -45.50 -22.66
C ARG A 763 15.39 -46.45 -23.49
N ILE A 764 14.17 -46.70 -23.02
CA ILE A 764 13.18 -47.57 -23.70
C ILE A 764 12.28 -46.67 -24.54
N LEU A 765 12.17 -46.95 -25.84
CA LEU A 765 11.39 -46.15 -26.80
C LEU A 765 10.09 -46.86 -27.12
N PHE A 766 8.95 -46.25 -26.78
CA PHE A 766 7.62 -46.81 -27.05
C PHE A 766 7.03 -46.16 -28.30
N ARG A 767 6.68 -46.99 -29.29
CA ARG A 767 5.91 -46.59 -30.47
C ARG A 767 4.44 -46.83 -30.23
N ASN A 768 3.61 -45.83 -30.52
CA ASN A 768 2.18 -46.04 -30.58
C ASN A 768 1.80 -46.56 -31.98
N THR A 769 1.94 -47.86 -32.22
CA THR A 769 1.35 -48.51 -33.41
C THR A 769 -0.02 -49.03 -33.07
N SER A 770 -1.04 -48.44 -33.71
CA SER A 770 -2.37 -49.04 -33.82
C SER A 770 -2.25 -50.50 -34.25
N CYS A 771 -2.80 -51.41 -33.45
CA CYS A 771 -3.22 -52.75 -33.82
C CYS A 771 -2.24 -53.57 -34.67
N ASP A 772 -1.20 -54.14 -34.07
CA ASP A 772 -0.64 -55.42 -34.55
C ASP A 772 0.00 -56.17 -33.36
N PRO A 773 -0.36 -57.45 -33.10
CA PRO A 773 0.04 -58.21 -31.91
C PRO A 773 1.47 -58.76 -31.99
N GLY A 774 2.43 -57.93 -32.38
CA GLY A 774 3.84 -58.29 -32.48
C GLY A 774 4.72 -57.07 -32.68
N THR A 775 4.95 -56.29 -31.63
CA THR A 775 5.88 -55.16 -31.67
C THR A 775 7.14 -55.47 -30.85
N ASP A 776 8.23 -55.75 -31.55
CA ASP A 776 9.59 -55.85 -30.99
C ASP A 776 9.96 -54.55 -30.26
N TYR A 777 10.30 -54.65 -28.98
CA TYR A 777 10.93 -53.58 -28.20
C TYR A 777 12.36 -53.37 -28.69
N ARG A 778 12.69 -52.13 -29.09
CA ARG A 778 14.09 -51.74 -29.36
C ARG A 778 14.58 -50.80 -28.28
N THR A 779 15.70 -51.16 -27.66
CA THR A 779 16.51 -50.26 -26.84
C THR A 779 17.05 -49.14 -27.72
N VAL A 780 16.78 -47.87 -27.39
CA VAL A 780 17.27 -46.75 -28.18
C VAL A 780 17.99 -45.76 -27.28
N LEU A 781 19.27 -45.52 -27.57
CA LEU A 781 20.05 -44.41 -27.04
C LEU A 781 19.56 -43.10 -27.68
N ARG A 782 18.38 -42.60 -27.28
CA ARG A 782 17.88 -41.30 -27.76
C ARG A 782 17.63 -40.36 -26.58
N GLN A 783 18.37 -39.26 -26.56
CA GLN A 783 18.04 -38.11 -25.74
C GLN A 783 16.94 -37.28 -26.41
N GLU A 784 15.93 -36.92 -25.64
CA GLU A 784 14.95 -35.88 -25.99
C GLU A 784 15.67 -34.50 -25.95
N PRO A 785 15.38 -33.57 -26.87
CA PRO A 785 16.04 -32.26 -26.86
C PRO A 785 15.73 -31.49 -25.57
N ALA A 786 16.78 -31.08 -24.86
CA ALA A 786 16.71 -30.53 -23.50
C ALA A 786 15.83 -29.30 -23.31
N HIS A 787 15.58 -28.56 -24.38
CA HIS A 787 14.67 -27.40 -24.38
C HIS A 787 13.21 -27.83 -24.19
N GLY A 788 12.83 -29.00 -24.70
CA GLY A 788 11.50 -29.57 -24.49
C GLY A 788 11.34 -30.01 -23.04
N GLN A 789 12.37 -30.67 -22.49
CA GLN A 789 12.38 -31.10 -21.09
C GLN A 789 12.22 -29.91 -20.13
N TYR A 790 13.00 -28.85 -20.31
CA TYR A 790 12.87 -27.64 -19.50
C TYR A 790 11.48 -27.00 -19.63
N ALA A 791 10.98 -26.84 -20.86
CA ALA A 791 9.66 -26.26 -21.09
C ALA A 791 8.55 -27.08 -20.43
N ALA A 792 8.62 -28.42 -20.50
CA ALA A 792 7.68 -29.31 -19.84
C ALA A 792 7.72 -29.21 -18.32
N GLU A 793 8.92 -29.13 -17.72
CA GLU A 793 9.11 -28.94 -16.28
C GLU A 793 8.49 -27.64 -15.80
N VAL A 794 8.75 -26.53 -16.49
CA VAL A 794 8.13 -25.23 -16.18
C VAL A 794 6.60 -25.32 -16.26
N LEU A 795 6.05 -25.87 -17.34
CA LEU A 795 4.59 -26.04 -17.50
C LEU A 795 3.97 -26.86 -16.37
N THR A 796 4.66 -27.89 -15.91
CA THR A 796 4.18 -28.74 -14.81
C THR A 796 4.30 -28.05 -13.47
N SER A 797 5.35 -27.27 -13.23
CA SER A 797 5.46 -26.43 -12.04
C SER A 797 4.32 -25.41 -11.96
N VAL A 798 3.91 -24.83 -13.09
CA VAL A 798 2.75 -23.91 -13.16
C VAL A 798 1.44 -24.63 -12.84
N PHE A 799 1.25 -25.82 -13.41
CA PHE A 799 0.11 -26.67 -13.09
C PHE A 799 0.03 -26.97 -11.58
N LEU A 800 1.15 -27.39 -10.97
CA LEU A 800 1.20 -27.67 -9.53
C LEU A 800 0.93 -26.42 -8.68
N GLN A 801 1.46 -25.27 -9.07
CA GLN A 801 1.23 -24.00 -8.37
C GLN A 801 -0.25 -23.59 -8.38
N GLN A 802 -0.96 -23.83 -9.49
CA GLN A 802 -2.39 -23.50 -9.62
C GLN A 802 -3.28 -24.43 -8.81
N GLU A 803 -2.99 -25.73 -8.84
CA GLU A 803 -3.84 -26.73 -8.18
C GLU A 803 -3.56 -26.82 -6.68
N LEU A 804 -2.33 -26.57 -6.23
CA LEU A 804 -1.93 -26.70 -4.82
C LEU A 804 -1.86 -25.35 -4.07
N GLY A 805 -1.80 -24.23 -4.79
CA GLY A 805 -1.72 -22.89 -4.21
C GLY A 805 -0.47 -22.69 -3.36
N SER A 806 -0.63 -22.04 -2.20
CA SER A 806 0.47 -21.78 -1.25
C SER A 806 1.16 -23.03 -0.70
N SER A 807 0.55 -24.21 -0.84
CA SER A 807 1.14 -25.47 -0.39
C SER A 807 2.21 -25.98 -1.35
N TYR A 808 2.30 -25.48 -2.59
CA TYR A 808 3.39 -25.80 -3.50
C TYR A 808 4.58 -24.84 -3.31
N LYS A 809 5.73 -25.40 -2.93
CA LYS A 809 7.01 -24.70 -2.82
C LYS A 809 7.98 -25.25 -3.87
N PRO A 810 8.37 -24.47 -4.89
CA PRO A 810 9.27 -24.96 -5.94
C PRO A 810 10.64 -25.42 -5.43
N ASP A 811 11.23 -24.71 -4.45
CA ASP A 811 12.52 -25.06 -3.84
C ASP A 811 12.50 -26.43 -3.13
N ASP A 812 11.32 -26.88 -2.68
CA ASP A 812 11.12 -28.16 -1.98
C ASP A 812 10.63 -29.27 -2.93
N HIS A 813 9.68 -28.96 -3.82
CA HIS A 813 8.95 -29.95 -4.61
C HIS A 813 9.48 -30.16 -6.02
N TRP A 814 10.18 -29.18 -6.61
CA TRP A 814 10.81 -29.35 -7.91
C TRP A 814 12.20 -29.98 -7.70
N THR A 815 12.29 -31.29 -7.87
CA THR A 815 13.48 -32.11 -7.52
C THR A 815 14.40 -32.37 -8.72
N SER A 816 14.40 -31.43 -9.67
CA SER A 816 15.23 -31.48 -10.88
C SER A 816 16.26 -30.34 -10.89
N PRO A 817 17.48 -30.55 -11.43
CA PRO A 817 18.47 -29.48 -11.59
C PRO A 817 17.99 -28.31 -12.44
N GLN A 818 16.99 -28.54 -13.31
CA GLN A 818 16.49 -27.50 -14.21
C GLN A 818 15.78 -26.37 -13.47
N ARG A 819 15.37 -26.57 -12.22
CA ARG A 819 14.78 -25.52 -11.37
C ARG A 819 15.71 -24.31 -11.20
N TYR A 820 17.03 -24.54 -11.22
CA TYR A 820 18.02 -23.47 -11.13
C TYR A 820 17.90 -22.48 -12.31
N LYS A 821 17.60 -23.00 -13.51
CA LYS A 821 17.37 -22.18 -14.70
C LYS A 821 16.07 -21.36 -14.61
N ALA A 822 15.16 -21.74 -13.72
CA ALA A 822 13.93 -21.03 -13.43
C ALA A 822 14.06 -20.07 -12.21
N GLY A 823 15.28 -19.84 -11.70
CA GLY A 823 15.54 -18.89 -10.61
C GLY A 823 15.48 -19.47 -9.20
N TYR A 824 15.37 -20.80 -9.05
CA TYR A 824 15.32 -21.49 -7.76
C TYR A 824 16.70 -22.01 -7.32
N CYS A 825 16.84 -22.40 -6.06
CA CYS A 825 18.11 -22.92 -5.52
C CYS A 825 18.53 -24.21 -6.24
N LYS A 826 19.83 -24.44 -6.45
CA LYS A 826 20.31 -25.69 -7.07
C LYS A 826 19.83 -26.91 -6.26
N PHE A 827 19.33 -27.95 -6.94
CA PHE A 827 18.93 -29.19 -6.26
C PHE A 827 20.18 -29.90 -5.70
N PRO A 828 20.26 -30.16 -4.38
CA PRO A 828 21.50 -30.60 -3.74
C PRO A 828 21.77 -32.11 -3.84
N HIS A 829 20.85 -32.90 -4.40
CA HIS A 829 20.92 -34.36 -4.40
C HIS A 829 21.12 -34.96 -5.80
N PRO A 830 21.64 -36.21 -5.90
CA PRO A 830 21.82 -36.89 -7.18
C PRO A 830 20.50 -37.13 -7.91
N VAL A 831 20.42 -36.65 -9.16
CA VAL A 831 19.21 -36.67 -10.01
C VAL A 831 18.67 -38.10 -10.23
N ALA A 832 19.56 -39.10 -10.30
CA ALA A 832 19.17 -40.48 -10.56
C ALA A 832 18.23 -41.07 -9.49
N SER A 833 18.27 -40.52 -8.26
CA SER A 833 17.51 -41.04 -7.12
C SER A 833 16.15 -40.37 -6.90
N TYR A 834 15.84 -39.30 -7.64
CA TYR A 834 14.62 -38.52 -7.47
C TYR A 834 13.80 -38.47 -8.77
N ALA A 835 12.49 -38.33 -8.62
CA ALA A 835 11.62 -37.97 -9.73
C ALA A 835 11.81 -36.48 -10.09
N THR A 836 11.25 -36.03 -11.21
CA THR A 836 11.35 -34.63 -11.64
C THR A 836 10.68 -33.67 -10.65
N PHE A 837 9.55 -34.10 -10.05
CA PHE A 837 8.95 -33.45 -8.88
C PHE A 837 8.65 -34.49 -7.80
N THR A 838 8.83 -34.11 -6.54
CA THR A 838 8.48 -34.94 -5.38
C THR A 838 7.61 -34.14 -4.42
N ILE A 839 6.37 -34.57 -4.21
CA ILE A 839 5.41 -33.93 -3.29
C ILE A 839 5.29 -34.84 -2.07
N ALA A 840 6.09 -34.57 -1.04
CA ALA A 840 6.12 -35.36 0.19
C ALA A 840 5.52 -34.63 1.41
N ASN A 841 5.31 -33.31 1.32
CA ASN A 841 4.71 -32.54 2.40
C ASN A 841 3.24 -32.95 2.61
N ARG A 842 2.82 -33.11 3.87
CA ARG A 842 1.48 -33.57 4.24
C ARG A 842 0.35 -32.72 3.66
N GLU A 843 0.49 -31.40 3.69
CA GLU A 843 -0.53 -30.47 3.21
C GLU A 843 -0.62 -30.50 1.67
N ALA A 844 0.53 -30.46 1.00
CA ALA A 844 0.61 -30.52 -0.45
C ALA A 844 0.14 -31.88 -1.00
N SER A 845 0.48 -32.98 -0.31
CA SER A 845 0.06 -34.34 -0.64
C SER A 845 -1.47 -34.47 -0.59
N ARG A 846 -2.12 -34.00 0.49
CA ARG A 846 -3.59 -34.03 0.61
C ARG A 846 -4.29 -33.27 -0.50
N LYS A 847 -3.85 -32.05 -0.77
CA LYS A 847 -4.40 -31.24 -1.87
C LYS A 847 -4.21 -31.93 -3.21
N PHE A 848 -3.05 -32.55 -3.44
CA PHE A 848 -2.81 -33.28 -4.67
C PHE A 848 -3.70 -34.53 -4.79
N SER A 849 -3.95 -35.27 -3.69
CA SER A 849 -4.93 -36.36 -3.65
C SER A 849 -6.34 -35.86 -4.01
N ASP A 850 -6.76 -34.71 -3.49
CA ASP A 850 -8.05 -34.10 -3.80
C ASP A 850 -8.16 -33.70 -5.28
N VAL A 851 -7.09 -33.13 -5.85
CA VAL A 851 -7.00 -32.79 -7.28
C VAL A 851 -7.16 -34.03 -8.15
N LEU A 852 -6.42 -35.10 -7.84
CA LEU A 852 -6.54 -36.37 -8.57
C LEU A 852 -7.97 -36.93 -8.48
N ALA A 853 -8.59 -36.88 -7.30
CA ALA A 853 -9.96 -37.33 -7.08
C ALA A 853 -11.02 -36.51 -7.85
N GLN A 854 -10.91 -35.18 -7.83
CA GLN A 854 -11.82 -34.29 -8.56
C GLN A 854 -11.72 -34.49 -10.08
N ARG A 855 -10.51 -34.82 -10.56
CA ARG A 855 -10.22 -34.97 -11.99
C ARG A 855 -10.44 -36.38 -12.52
N GLY A 856 -10.98 -37.29 -11.70
CA GLY A 856 -11.48 -38.60 -12.12
C GLY A 856 -10.90 -39.79 -11.35
N PHE A 857 -9.79 -39.62 -10.62
CA PHE A 857 -9.09 -40.71 -9.93
C PHE A 857 -9.63 -40.91 -8.52
N GLN A 858 -10.82 -41.51 -8.44
CA GLN A 858 -11.60 -41.64 -7.20
C GLN A 858 -10.85 -42.39 -6.09
N ASP A 859 -9.96 -43.33 -6.43
CA ASP A 859 -9.15 -44.08 -5.45
C ASP A 859 -8.32 -43.15 -4.55
N ALA A 860 -7.89 -41.97 -5.05
CA ALA A 860 -7.16 -40.99 -4.25
C ALA A 860 -7.96 -40.44 -3.06
N ARG A 861 -9.31 -40.41 -3.13
CA ARG A 861 -10.15 -39.99 -1.98
C ARG A 861 -9.96 -40.90 -0.78
N SER A 862 -9.83 -42.21 -1.04
CA SER A 862 -9.64 -43.20 0.01
C SER A 862 -8.29 -43.05 0.73
N TRP A 863 -7.28 -42.51 0.04
CA TRP A 863 -5.94 -42.31 0.58
C TRP A 863 -5.86 -41.10 1.51
N ALA A 864 -6.60 -40.03 1.19
CA ALA A 864 -6.75 -38.85 2.04
C ALA A 864 -7.51 -39.18 3.34
N TRP A 865 -8.57 -40.01 3.26
CA TRP A 865 -9.37 -40.43 4.42
C TRP A 865 -8.64 -41.43 5.33
N ALA A 866 -7.73 -42.23 4.79
CA ALA A 866 -6.92 -43.18 5.57
C ALA A 866 -5.74 -42.53 6.33
N ASN A 867 -5.62 -41.19 6.37
CA ASN A 867 -4.45 -40.47 6.90
C ASN A 867 -3.12 -40.97 6.29
N SER A 868 -3.16 -41.48 5.05
CA SER A 868 -1.97 -42.07 4.43
C SER A 868 -0.96 -41.02 4.02
N ASP A 869 -1.42 -39.88 3.49
CA ASP A 869 -0.63 -38.72 3.06
C ASP A 869 0.61 -39.16 2.24
N PRO A 870 0.44 -39.85 1.09
CA PRO A 870 1.54 -40.46 0.37
C PRO A 870 2.46 -39.42 -0.28
N ALA A 871 3.75 -39.76 -0.44
CA ALA A 871 4.68 -39.00 -1.24
C ALA A 871 4.42 -39.28 -2.73
N TYR A 872 4.15 -38.24 -3.51
CA TYR A 872 3.97 -38.36 -4.96
C TYR A 872 5.28 -38.12 -5.69
N HIS A 873 5.63 -39.05 -6.58
CA HIS A 873 6.85 -39.01 -7.39
C HIS A 873 6.46 -38.82 -8.85
N LEU A 874 6.68 -37.61 -9.39
CA LEU A 874 6.24 -37.20 -10.72
C LEU A 874 7.40 -37.25 -11.70
N ASP A 875 7.38 -38.24 -12.59
CA ASP A 875 8.37 -38.39 -13.65
C ASP A 875 7.83 -37.91 -14.99
N MET A 876 8.69 -37.28 -15.79
CA MET A 876 8.29 -36.67 -17.05
C MET A 876 8.54 -37.51 -18.29
N ALA A 877 7.59 -37.46 -19.21
CA ALA A 877 7.72 -37.92 -20.59
C ALA A 877 7.35 -36.79 -21.55
N VAL A 878 8.32 -36.26 -22.30
CA VAL A 878 8.14 -35.08 -23.15
C VAL A 878 8.13 -35.47 -24.62
N SER A 879 7.39 -34.75 -25.46
CA SER A 879 7.53 -34.84 -26.91
C SER A 879 7.17 -33.54 -27.61
N SER A 880 7.81 -33.32 -28.76
CA SER A 880 7.52 -32.22 -29.67
C SER A 880 6.30 -32.48 -30.57
N GLY A 881 5.81 -33.71 -30.66
CA GLY A 881 4.67 -34.10 -31.49
C GLY A 881 3.37 -34.28 -30.68
N GLY A 882 2.29 -34.63 -31.37
CA GLY A 882 0.97 -34.84 -30.76
C GLY A 882 0.91 -36.02 -29.77
N PRO A 883 -0.26 -36.31 -29.18
CA PRO A 883 -0.42 -37.37 -28.18
C PRO A 883 0.00 -38.78 -28.64
N THR A 884 0.04 -39.03 -29.94
CA THR A 884 0.48 -40.28 -30.56
C THR A 884 1.99 -40.34 -30.85
N SER A 885 2.73 -39.26 -30.57
CA SER A 885 4.17 -39.20 -30.82
C SER A 885 4.96 -40.07 -29.85
N ASP A 886 6.02 -40.68 -30.37
CA ASP A 886 6.97 -41.48 -29.60
C ASP A 886 7.54 -40.67 -28.43
N PHE A 887 7.86 -41.38 -27.35
CA PHE A 887 8.61 -40.85 -26.21
C PHE A 887 9.48 -41.95 -25.62
N SER A 888 10.44 -41.52 -24.79
CA SER A 888 11.38 -42.43 -24.15
C SER A 888 11.29 -42.35 -22.64
N TRP A 889 11.52 -43.48 -21.98
CA TRP A 889 11.74 -43.56 -20.55
C TRP A 889 13.16 -43.99 -20.23
N THR A 890 13.64 -43.56 -19.07
CA THR A 890 14.89 -44.06 -18.50
C THR A 890 14.65 -45.30 -17.64
N SER A 891 15.67 -46.15 -17.48
CA SER A 891 15.60 -47.29 -16.55
C SER A 891 15.23 -46.84 -15.12
N GLN A 892 15.68 -45.66 -14.68
CA GLN A 892 15.35 -45.13 -13.35
C GLN A 892 13.86 -44.80 -13.17
N GLN A 893 13.23 -44.23 -14.21
CA GLN A 893 11.79 -43.96 -14.20
C GLN A 893 11.00 -45.26 -14.13
N PHE A 894 11.39 -46.26 -14.91
CA PHE A 894 10.73 -47.57 -14.92
C PHE A 894 10.85 -48.29 -13.57
N GLU A 895 12.03 -48.24 -12.93
CA GLU A 895 12.23 -48.81 -11.60
C GLU A 895 11.37 -48.13 -10.52
N ARG A 896 11.22 -46.80 -10.56
CA ARG A 896 10.31 -46.08 -9.66
C ARG A 896 8.85 -46.45 -9.89
N MET A 897 8.41 -46.58 -11.15
CA MET A 897 7.06 -47.07 -11.47
C MET A 897 6.81 -48.42 -10.83
N ARG A 898 7.78 -49.35 -10.96
CA ARG A 898 7.70 -50.70 -10.40
C ARG A 898 7.65 -50.70 -8.87
N ALA A 899 8.52 -49.90 -8.23
CA ALA A 899 8.67 -49.87 -6.78
C ALA A 899 7.47 -49.23 -6.07
N PHE A 900 6.86 -48.19 -6.65
CA PHE A 900 5.77 -47.42 -6.03
C PHE A 900 4.37 -47.83 -6.49
N ARG A 901 4.21 -49.11 -6.90
CA ARG A 901 2.90 -49.68 -7.27
C ARG A 901 1.95 -49.71 -6.07
N THR A 902 0.69 -49.33 -6.30
CA THR A 902 -0.28 -49.14 -5.20
C THR A 902 -0.83 -50.46 -4.64
N ASP A 903 -0.97 -51.47 -5.50
CA ASP A 903 -1.45 -52.82 -5.19
C ASP A 903 -0.54 -53.59 -4.20
N ARG A 904 0.79 -53.46 -4.34
CA ARG A 904 1.77 -54.08 -3.43
C ARG A 904 1.78 -53.40 -2.07
N GLN A 905 1.68 -52.07 -2.04
CA GLN A 905 1.71 -51.31 -0.79
C GLN A 905 0.44 -51.55 0.05
N GLN A 906 -0.71 -51.77 -0.58
CA GLN A 906 -1.96 -52.10 0.13
C GLN A 906 -1.95 -53.49 0.78
N LYS A 907 -1.14 -54.45 0.29
CA LYS A 907 -1.00 -55.79 0.88
C LYS A 907 -0.13 -55.84 2.15
N VAL A 908 0.76 -54.86 2.35
CA VAL A 908 1.82 -54.89 3.39
C VAL A 908 1.47 -54.03 4.62
N GLY A 909 0.39 -53.25 4.56
CA GLY A 909 -0.12 -52.49 5.70
C GLY A 909 -1.16 -51.46 5.28
N TRP A 910 -2.01 -51.04 6.22
CA TRP A 910 -3.17 -50.16 5.99
C TRP A 910 -2.84 -48.73 5.49
N ARG A 911 -1.58 -48.41 5.16
CA ARG A 911 -1.13 -47.04 4.84
C ARG A 911 -0.26 -46.99 3.60
N LEU A 912 -0.74 -46.30 2.55
CA LEU A 912 -0.02 -46.05 1.30
C LEU A 912 1.08 -45.00 1.52
N LYS A 913 2.32 -45.28 1.10
CA LYS A 913 3.47 -44.40 1.39
C LYS A 913 3.93 -43.61 0.19
N ASP A 914 4.03 -44.25 -0.97
CA ASP A 914 4.61 -43.65 -2.17
C ASP A 914 3.72 -43.92 -3.37
N VAL A 915 3.51 -42.92 -4.23
CA VAL A 915 2.71 -43.05 -5.45
C VAL A 915 3.47 -42.47 -6.63
N HIS A 916 3.72 -43.30 -7.64
CA HIS A 916 4.29 -42.84 -8.90
C HIS A 916 3.22 -42.20 -9.80
N VAL A 917 3.56 -41.07 -10.41
CA VAL A 917 2.74 -40.39 -11.41
C VAL A 917 3.61 -40.08 -12.63
N LEU A 918 3.22 -40.57 -13.80
CA LEU A 918 3.85 -40.20 -15.06
C LEU A 918 3.16 -38.95 -15.61
N VAL A 919 3.94 -37.91 -15.87
CA VAL A 919 3.49 -36.64 -16.47
C VAL A 919 3.90 -36.61 -17.94
N ARG A 920 2.93 -36.77 -18.84
CA ARG A 920 3.14 -36.72 -20.28
C ARG A 920 2.86 -35.31 -20.79
N VAL A 921 3.88 -34.66 -21.36
CA VAL A 921 3.74 -33.36 -22.01
C VAL A 921 3.96 -33.53 -23.52
N SER A 922 2.89 -33.40 -24.30
CA SER A 922 2.91 -33.47 -25.77
C SER A 922 2.75 -32.09 -26.39
N ASN A 923 3.10 -31.94 -27.67
CA ASN A 923 3.06 -30.66 -28.40
C ASN A 923 3.78 -29.52 -27.66
N VAL A 924 4.90 -29.82 -26.98
CA VAL A 924 5.53 -28.92 -25.99
C VAL A 924 5.91 -27.54 -26.56
N PHE A 925 6.15 -27.44 -27.88
CA PHE A 925 6.53 -26.20 -28.56
C PHE A 925 5.40 -25.53 -29.35
N THR A 926 4.20 -26.10 -29.37
CA THR A 926 3.08 -25.58 -30.19
C THR A 926 1.84 -25.31 -29.33
N SER A 927 1.08 -26.34 -29.00
CA SER A 927 -0.09 -26.26 -28.11
C SER A 927 0.04 -27.36 -27.06
N PRO A 928 0.79 -27.09 -25.97
CA PRO A 928 1.15 -28.14 -25.03
C PRO A 928 -0.09 -28.78 -24.43
N ASN A 929 -0.06 -30.11 -24.33
CA ASN A 929 -1.04 -30.87 -23.58
C ASN A 929 -0.33 -31.66 -22.49
N LEU A 930 -0.84 -31.57 -21.26
CA LEU A 930 -0.33 -32.28 -20.09
C LEU A 930 -1.34 -33.35 -19.70
N ASP A 931 -0.87 -34.60 -19.64
CA ASP A 931 -1.65 -35.78 -19.23
C ASP A 931 -0.97 -36.46 -18.03
N LEU A 932 -1.75 -36.84 -17.02
CA LEU A 932 -1.26 -37.50 -15.80
C LEU A 932 -1.66 -38.98 -15.77
N PHE A 933 -0.71 -39.88 -15.57
CA PHE A 933 -0.96 -41.32 -15.39
C PHE A 933 -0.55 -41.73 -13.97
N VAL A 934 -1.53 -41.85 -13.08
CA VAL A 934 -1.35 -42.27 -11.68
C VAL A 934 -1.20 -43.78 -11.61
N ASP A 935 -0.28 -44.27 -10.76
CA ASP A 935 0.07 -45.69 -10.66
C ASP A 935 0.46 -46.27 -12.02
N SER A 936 1.45 -45.63 -12.65
CA SER A 936 1.81 -45.87 -14.04
C SER A 936 2.26 -47.31 -14.33
N TRP A 937 2.55 -48.12 -13.29
CA TRP A 937 2.82 -49.56 -13.45
C TRP A 937 1.61 -50.34 -13.98
N ARG A 938 0.37 -49.88 -13.70
CA ARG A 938 -0.85 -50.51 -14.23
C ARG A 938 -0.90 -50.55 -15.76
N LEU A 939 -0.12 -49.70 -16.43
CA LEU A 939 0.03 -49.72 -17.89
C LEU A 939 0.63 -51.03 -18.40
N PHE A 940 1.34 -51.80 -17.56
CA PHE A 940 2.04 -53.03 -17.95
C PHE A 940 1.40 -54.31 -17.36
N SER A 941 0.50 -54.19 -16.39
CA SER A 941 0.05 -55.34 -15.58
C SER A 941 -1.27 -55.99 -16.02
N SER A 942 -2.07 -55.38 -16.90
CA SER A 942 -3.39 -55.92 -17.27
C SER A 942 -3.36 -56.85 -18.50
N GLU A 943 -3.54 -58.16 -18.28
CA GLU A 943 -3.87 -59.15 -19.33
C GLU A 943 -5.37 -59.18 -19.71
N SER A 944 -6.18 -58.28 -19.16
CA SER A 944 -7.61 -58.19 -19.49
C SER A 944 -7.91 -56.92 -20.26
N SER A 945 -8.30 -57.11 -21.52
CA SER A 945 -9.09 -56.17 -22.30
C SER A 945 -10.21 -55.60 -21.41
N ALA A 946 -10.19 -54.29 -21.19
CA ALA A 946 -11.10 -53.51 -20.33
C ALA A 946 -10.71 -53.34 -18.85
N VAL A 947 -9.66 -52.56 -18.57
CA VAL A 947 -9.69 -51.56 -17.49
C VAL A 947 -9.04 -50.27 -18.00
N THR A 948 -9.71 -49.58 -18.91
CA THR A 948 -9.40 -48.19 -19.23
C THR A 948 -9.96 -47.32 -18.10
N ILE A 949 -9.25 -47.25 -16.97
CA ILE A 949 -9.31 -46.06 -16.13
C ILE A 949 -8.02 -45.28 -16.40
N THR A 950 -7.81 -44.97 -17.68
CA THR A 950 -6.93 -43.90 -18.10
C THR A 950 -7.66 -42.61 -17.81
N ILE A 951 -7.51 -42.08 -16.60
CA ILE A 951 -7.95 -40.72 -16.32
C ILE A 951 -6.88 -39.82 -16.89
N THR A 952 -6.98 -39.59 -18.19
CA THR A 952 -6.23 -38.54 -18.85
C THR A 952 -6.77 -37.21 -18.34
N ILE A 953 -6.08 -36.61 -17.38
CA ILE A 953 -6.38 -35.24 -16.94
C ILE A 953 -5.77 -34.30 -17.97
N THR A 954 -6.50 -34.05 -19.07
CA THR A 954 -6.06 -33.14 -20.13
C THR A 954 -6.12 -31.70 -19.63
N TYR A 955 -4.97 -31.13 -19.31
CA TYR A 955 -4.86 -29.72 -18.98
C TYR A 955 -4.62 -28.91 -20.25
N ASN A 956 -5.70 -28.34 -20.79
CA ASN A 956 -5.61 -27.51 -21.98
C ASN A 956 -5.30 -26.05 -21.61
N PHE A 957 -4.04 -25.65 -21.83
CA PHE A 957 -3.56 -24.30 -21.56
C PHE A 957 -4.28 -23.20 -22.39
N SER A 958 -5.08 -23.55 -23.40
CA SER A 958 -5.83 -22.58 -24.21
C SER A 958 -7.01 -21.89 -23.51
N LYS A 959 -7.51 -22.43 -22.38
CA LYS A 959 -8.67 -21.86 -21.63
C LYS A 959 -8.29 -20.92 -20.48
N LEU A 960 -7.01 -20.75 -20.19
CA LEU A 960 -6.53 -19.86 -19.15
C LEU A 960 -6.22 -18.48 -19.74
N GLY A 961 -7.12 -17.52 -19.50
CA GLY A 961 -6.85 -16.10 -19.78
C GLY A 961 -5.46 -15.64 -19.31
N PRO A 962 -5.03 -15.93 -18.06
CA PRO A 962 -3.74 -15.46 -17.53
C PRO A 962 -2.53 -16.35 -17.89
N VAL A 963 -2.73 -17.61 -18.32
CA VAL A 963 -1.62 -18.48 -18.75
C VAL A 963 -1.31 -18.32 -20.23
N ARG A 964 -2.21 -17.70 -21.01
CA ARG A 964 -1.76 -17.01 -22.22
C ARG A 964 -0.70 -15.98 -21.86
N GLY A 965 -0.84 -15.27 -20.74
CA GLY A 965 0.17 -14.40 -20.14
C GLY A 965 1.43 -15.17 -19.76
N LEU A 966 1.37 -16.22 -18.93
CA LEU A 966 2.57 -16.92 -18.46
C LEU A 966 3.30 -17.76 -19.54
N ILE A 967 2.57 -18.37 -20.48
CA ILE A 967 3.16 -18.96 -21.69
C ILE A 967 3.67 -17.84 -22.59
N LYS A 968 2.97 -16.69 -22.70
CA LYS A 968 3.52 -15.47 -23.31
C LYS A 968 4.68 -14.86 -22.50
N THR A 969 4.87 -15.06 -21.20
CA THR A 969 5.95 -14.41 -20.44
C THR A 969 7.17 -15.31 -20.51
N ILE A 970 6.99 -16.63 -20.39
CA ILE A 970 8.05 -17.62 -20.59
C ILE A 970 8.46 -17.71 -22.08
N PHE A 971 7.54 -17.53 -23.04
CA PHE A 971 7.85 -17.47 -24.49
C PHE A 971 8.11 -16.05 -25.02
N LEU A 972 7.37 -14.98 -24.65
CA LEU A 972 7.64 -13.60 -25.13
C LEU A 972 8.72 -12.85 -24.36
N ASP A 973 9.02 -13.06 -23.06
CA ASP A 973 10.20 -12.34 -22.50
C ASP A 973 11.51 -12.81 -23.13
N ARG A 974 11.53 -14.01 -23.74
CA ARG A 974 12.67 -14.49 -24.55
C ARG A 974 12.49 -14.36 -26.06
N ILE A 975 11.28 -14.15 -26.59
CA ILE A 975 11.05 -13.88 -28.03
C ILE A 975 11.02 -12.37 -28.33
N LEU A 976 10.63 -11.50 -27.39
CA LEU A 976 10.63 -10.04 -27.55
C LEU A 976 12.00 -9.39 -27.33
N GLN A 977 12.96 -10.07 -26.71
CA GLN A 977 14.38 -9.71 -26.86
C GLN A 977 14.91 -9.96 -28.30
N TYR A 978 14.09 -10.54 -29.21
CA TYR A 978 14.45 -10.86 -30.59
C TYR A 978 13.44 -10.38 -31.65
N ALA A 979 12.68 -9.31 -31.37
CA ALA A 979 11.92 -8.60 -32.40
C ALA A 979 12.36 -7.12 -32.49
N PRO A 980 13.10 -6.77 -33.55
CA PRO A 980 12.67 -5.61 -34.32
C PRO A 980 12.46 -5.98 -35.80
N GLN A 981 11.41 -5.38 -36.38
CA GLN A 981 11.05 -5.30 -37.80
C GLN A 981 10.09 -6.36 -38.34
N LEU A 982 8.79 -6.12 -38.12
CA LEU A 982 7.75 -6.35 -39.11
C LEU A 982 7.03 -5.01 -39.36
N ASP A 983 7.58 -4.24 -40.30
CA ASP A 983 6.75 -3.51 -41.27
C ASP A 983 6.73 -4.40 -42.53
N GLY A 984 5.53 -4.84 -42.92
CA GLY A 984 5.29 -5.79 -44.00
C GLY A 984 4.05 -6.63 -43.76
#